data_AF-A0A2E0TKA3-F1
#
_entry.id   AF-A0A2E0TKA3-F1
#
_cell.length_a   1.000
_cell.length_b   1.000
_cell.length_c   1.000
_cell.angle_alpha   90.00
_cell.angle_beta   90.00
_cell.angle_gamma   90.00
#
_symmetry.space_group_name_H-M   'P 1'
#
loop_
_entity.id
_entity.type
_entity.pdbx_description
1 polymer ?
#
loop_
_entity_poly.entity_id
_entity_poly.type
_entity_poly.pdbx_seq_one_letter_code
_entity_poly.pdbx_strand_id
1 'polypeptide(L)'
;MAERETSTVAPREAFPLRSRTGRGARVLLLADDLPAGWSFGGRARVEDAREGEAPRSHALRVASIVGEGEEAAGRPGGPLGLAPDAELVHASHAGMTVEGIGERIRALGETHGRAHVLGLAWSGPEDHHLAHVGRALVTQWADAAPHAVATLAAAGHDGPGRLRFPASCEAVLAVGVCDEAGRPVSWCGADAAPRKPELFVAERRWAARMPGGGLGALDGTSGAVAVATGLAARVCQALLEAGLEPTPALVRAALLAQARPLDGVAGRELVDGPLRPFAGSEARPALGETRRFALHARDRRVTVVACVRRHGRALGWVDAGPEVALRVRDGDGRLRAEGAARGWEALDVEAEPGETLLVELTLGGSARSVALVASGAELAHASDSPGAPESSRASAPAQPSAASRASASPRSRDRRRPLRVLGLAASHDGSACLLRDGRPEVAIPLERLTRVKHDGEGALGAEEAARYCLDSAGLRPEDVDAFAFNSQPLLPGWVGLSQPLATAGFALFDPLGPRSFFVSHHLAHAWAAFAASPFDAALVVVADGSGGSTVGADDLVLRGPALRDYLAAVPPRRPALHVLSAYAFRRGEPPRLLSRETADSFNVRCGSSSLGETYAAVSAYVFGSWHASGKLMGLAPHGDAERYGPSLLEEGPDGLLRFTTAWKLREARRDPPADPMAHRDLAARVQADFERALLQRVERARRATDLEAIVFTGGLALNSCFNQRLVEARGAERCFFFPASHDGGTAVGAALAASHALGVHAPAPATAPDDGLGHRYGPADVELALRARAERVEVSDVDLADVAERIAGGAIVGWFEGRAELGPRALGHRSILADPRDASTWRRVNRQVKYREDFRPFAPVVPLEHAARYFELDGASPYMLRVVRVRPEARPLLGAVCHVDGTARVQTVTARSHPRWHRLLHLVGERIGVPVLLNTSFNRRGEPLVETPLEALDVLLGSGLDALVLEDRLVRPRAPAEIGPDARLRLAPGLRLRSELGGGAEACTLQGSGRAAQVVPAEVAAVLRVCERGGTVAEGLAASPAAEARRSMILSWLTALHGQRYLNAVADAR
;
A
#
# COMPACT_ATOMS: atom_id res chain seq x y z
N MET A 1 -1.89 -50.87 -36.93
CA MET A 1 -2.63 -50.64 -38.18
C MET A 1 -2.61 -49.15 -38.48
N ALA A 2 -2.56 -48.79 -39.77
CA ALA A 2 -2.68 -47.43 -40.31
C ALA A 2 -1.70 -46.38 -39.74
N GLU A 3 -0.64 -46.10 -40.50
CA GLU A 3 0.14 -44.87 -40.33
C GLU A 3 -0.60 -43.65 -40.91
N ARG A 4 -0.24 -42.47 -40.41
CA ARG A 4 -0.17 -41.16 -41.10
C ARG A 4 0.14 -40.08 -40.06
N GLU A 5 0.95 -39.06 -40.29
CA GLU A 5 2.10 -38.80 -41.15
C GLU A 5 2.63 -37.46 -40.61
N THR A 6 3.92 -37.15 -40.74
CA THR A 6 4.53 -35.97 -40.11
C THR A 6 4.09 -34.65 -40.74
N SER A 7 3.84 -33.64 -39.90
CA SER A 7 3.95 -32.23 -40.30
C SER A 7 4.60 -31.42 -39.18
N THR A 8 5.71 -30.76 -39.49
CA THR A 8 6.48 -29.95 -38.54
C THR A 8 5.97 -28.51 -38.49
N VAL A 9 5.71 -27.99 -37.29
CA VAL A 9 5.53 -26.54 -37.08
C VAL A 9 6.78 -26.00 -36.36
N ALA A 10 7.56 -25.22 -37.11
CA ALA A 10 8.73 -24.49 -36.62
C ALA A 10 8.31 -23.37 -35.62
N PRO A 11 9.22 -22.82 -34.79
CA PRO A 11 8.85 -21.79 -33.82
C PRO A 11 8.28 -20.56 -34.52
N ARG A 12 7.12 -20.07 -34.06
CA ARG A 12 6.57 -18.81 -34.57
C ARG A 12 7.39 -17.64 -34.03
N GLU A 13 7.91 -16.88 -34.98
CA GLU A 13 8.72 -15.68 -34.79
C GLU A 13 7.94 -14.58 -34.05
N ALA A 14 8.65 -13.54 -33.59
CA ALA A 14 8.03 -12.37 -33.00
C ALA A 14 6.98 -11.77 -33.96
N PHE A 15 5.72 -11.71 -33.53
CA PHE A 15 4.59 -11.32 -34.38
C PHE A 15 4.77 -9.91 -34.99
N PRO A 16 4.84 -9.76 -36.32
CA PRO A 16 4.84 -8.45 -36.94
C PRO A 16 3.42 -7.86 -36.86
N LEU A 17 3.20 -6.96 -35.90
CA LEU A 17 1.96 -6.20 -35.74
C LEU A 17 1.79 -5.17 -36.87
N ARG A 18 1.45 -5.66 -38.06
CA ARG A 18 0.91 -4.88 -39.19
C ARG A 18 -0.42 -5.49 -39.61
N SER A 19 -1.52 -4.78 -39.35
CA SER A 19 -2.84 -5.16 -39.85
C SER A 19 -2.86 -5.11 -41.37
N ARG A 20 -3.26 -6.21 -42.03
CA ARG A 20 -3.12 -6.38 -43.49
C ARG A 20 -4.13 -5.60 -44.33
N THR A 21 -4.91 -4.73 -43.68
CA THR A 21 -5.92 -3.80 -44.24
C THR A 21 -5.93 -2.47 -43.45
N GLY A 22 -4.79 -2.06 -42.88
CA GLY A 22 -4.74 -1.06 -41.80
C GLY A 22 -5.19 0.36 -42.19
N ARG A 23 -6.13 0.91 -41.40
CA ARG A 23 -6.27 2.35 -41.04
C ARG A 23 -7.41 2.63 -40.04
N GLY A 24 -8.45 1.78 -39.98
CA GLY A 24 -9.59 1.93 -39.05
C GLY A 24 -9.25 1.64 -37.58
N ALA A 25 -9.88 2.37 -36.66
CA ALA A 25 -9.74 2.21 -35.21
C ALA A 25 -10.73 1.18 -34.64
N ARG A 26 -10.26 0.29 -33.74
CA ARG A 26 -11.07 -0.78 -33.13
C ARG A 26 -11.62 -0.43 -31.75
N VAL A 27 -12.85 -0.87 -31.48
CA VAL A 27 -13.65 -0.48 -30.31
C VAL A 27 -14.20 -1.72 -29.61
N LEU A 28 -14.06 -1.78 -28.29
CA LEU A 28 -14.70 -2.78 -27.44
C LEU A 28 -15.72 -2.07 -26.52
N LEU A 29 -16.91 -2.65 -26.37
CA LEU A 29 -17.95 -2.14 -25.47
C LEU A 29 -18.50 -3.30 -24.66
N LEU A 30 -18.40 -3.20 -23.33
CA LEU A 30 -19.01 -4.14 -22.40
C LEU A 30 -20.12 -3.42 -21.63
N ALA A 31 -21.31 -3.98 -21.69
CA ALA A 31 -22.51 -3.41 -21.09
C ALA A 31 -23.32 -4.52 -20.41
N ASP A 32 -23.90 -4.19 -19.26
CA ASP A 32 -25.14 -4.83 -18.84
C ASP A 32 -26.33 -4.01 -19.37
N ASP A 33 -27.50 -4.65 -19.41
CA ASP A 33 -28.79 -4.09 -19.82
C ASP A 33 -28.87 -3.42 -21.21
N LEU A 34 -27.97 -3.81 -22.14
CA LEU A 34 -28.27 -3.79 -23.58
C LEU A 34 -28.89 -5.15 -23.99
N PRO A 35 -30.23 -5.31 -24.01
CA PRO A 35 -30.88 -6.60 -24.30
C PRO A 35 -30.46 -7.17 -25.66
N ALA A 36 -29.87 -8.37 -25.66
CA ALA A 36 -29.18 -9.03 -26.79
C ALA A 36 -29.75 -8.72 -28.19
N GLY A 37 -28.95 -8.05 -29.04
CA GLY A 37 -29.30 -7.74 -30.44
C GLY A 37 -29.03 -6.31 -30.94
N TRP A 38 -28.35 -5.46 -30.16
CA TRP A 38 -28.05 -4.07 -30.54
C TRP A 38 -26.94 -3.99 -31.60
N SER A 39 -26.98 -2.96 -32.45
CA SER A 39 -25.91 -2.68 -33.41
C SER A 39 -25.65 -1.18 -33.55
N PHE A 40 -24.37 -0.81 -33.51
CA PHE A 40 -23.90 0.56 -33.73
C PHE A 40 -23.14 0.64 -35.06
N GLY A 41 -23.07 1.82 -35.68
CA GLY A 41 -22.60 1.97 -37.06
C GLY A 41 -21.15 1.57 -37.29
N GLY A 42 -20.90 0.66 -38.24
CA GLY A 42 -19.57 0.16 -38.59
C GLY A 42 -19.65 -1.28 -39.07
N ARG A 43 -18.51 -1.99 -39.09
CA ARG A 43 -18.49 -3.45 -39.27
C ARG A 43 -18.61 -4.13 -37.90
N ALA A 44 -19.79 -4.04 -37.29
CA ALA A 44 -20.05 -4.67 -36.00
C ALA A 44 -19.98 -6.21 -36.09
N ARG A 45 -19.40 -6.83 -35.06
CA ARG A 45 -19.48 -8.27 -34.80
C ARG A 45 -20.03 -8.47 -33.39
N VAL A 46 -21.18 -9.15 -33.30
CA VAL A 46 -21.84 -9.46 -32.02
C VAL A 46 -21.57 -10.92 -31.69
N GLU A 47 -20.93 -11.18 -30.55
CA GLU A 47 -20.66 -12.54 -30.04
C GLU A 47 -21.53 -12.86 -28.81
N ASP A 48 -22.84 -12.90 -29.02
CA ASP A 48 -23.75 -13.59 -28.10
C ASP A 48 -23.64 -15.10 -28.35
N ALA A 49 -22.98 -15.78 -27.42
CA ALA A 49 -22.84 -17.24 -27.40
C ALA A 49 -23.33 -17.78 -26.05
N ARG A 50 -24.56 -18.29 -26.04
CA ARG A 50 -24.96 -19.37 -25.13
C ARG A 50 -24.62 -20.69 -25.81
N GLU A 51 -24.40 -21.75 -25.04
CA GLU A 51 -24.10 -23.07 -25.59
C GLU A 51 -25.26 -23.56 -26.47
N GLY A 52 -24.98 -23.80 -27.76
CA GLY A 52 -25.85 -24.61 -28.64
C GLY A 52 -26.26 -24.02 -29.99
N GLU A 53 -26.23 -22.69 -30.21
CA GLU A 53 -26.71 -22.09 -31.47
C GLU A 53 -25.63 -21.37 -32.29
N ALA A 54 -25.81 -21.39 -33.63
CA ALA A 54 -24.86 -20.82 -34.58
C ALA A 54 -25.20 -19.34 -34.93
N PRO A 55 -24.22 -18.42 -34.95
CA PRO A 55 -24.46 -16.99 -35.12
C PRO A 55 -24.94 -16.65 -36.54
N ARG A 56 -26.16 -16.11 -36.64
CA ARG A 56 -26.71 -15.57 -37.91
C ARG A 56 -26.22 -14.15 -38.14
N SER A 57 -25.22 -13.98 -39.00
CA SER A 57 -24.70 -12.66 -39.38
C SER A 57 -25.75 -11.82 -40.12
N HIS A 58 -26.18 -10.69 -39.54
CA HIS A 58 -27.01 -9.68 -40.20
C HIS A 58 -26.30 -8.33 -40.17
N ALA A 59 -25.80 -7.88 -41.32
CA ALA A 59 -25.12 -6.59 -41.45
C ALA A 59 -26.15 -5.45 -41.59
N LEU A 60 -26.33 -4.67 -40.52
CA LEU A 60 -27.20 -3.50 -40.51
C LEU A 60 -26.38 -2.22 -40.41
N ARG A 61 -26.71 -1.22 -41.25
CA ARG A 61 -26.17 0.14 -41.14
C ARG A 61 -26.93 0.90 -40.06
N VAL A 62 -26.21 1.61 -39.19
CA VAL A 62 -26.79 2.74 -38.47
C VAL A 62 -26.67 3.97 -39.34
N ALA A 63 -27.81 4.54 -39.72
CA ALA A 63 -27.89 5.96 -40.02
C ALA A 63 -28.12 6.68 -38.69
N SER A 64 -27.22 7.62 -38.35
CA SER A 64 -27.38 8.71 -37.37
C SER A 64 -27.97 8.42 -35.98
N ILE A 65 -27.23 8.76 -34.92
CA ILE A 65 -27.83 9.10 -33.62
C ILE A 65 -28.51 10.47 -33.80
N VAL A 66 -29.74 10.49 -34.30
CA VAL A 66 -30.56 11.71 -34.35
C VAL A 66 -31.15 11.97 -32.96
N GLY A 67 -31.20 13.23 -32.53
CA GLY A 67 -32.18 13.64 -31.52
C GLY A 67 -33.58 13.69 -32.14
N GLU A 68 -34.63 13.62 -31.32
CA GLU A 68 -36.01 13.81 -31.80
C GLU A 68 -36.19 15.25 -32.33
N GLY A 69 -36.08 15.45 -33.65
CA GLY A 69 -36.37 16.74 -34.31
C GLY A 69 -35.59 17.09 -35.59
N GLU A 70 -34.40 16.53 -35.83
CA GLU A 70 -33.54 16.95 -36.97
C GLU A 70 -33.66 16.05 -38.21
N GLU A 71 -34.53 16.40 -39.15
CA GLU A 71 -34.47 15.83 -40.51
C GLU A 71 -33.23 16.33 -41.29
N ALA A 72 -32.67 15.47 -42.14
CA ALA A 72 -31.31 15.63 -42.67
C ALA A 72 -31.17 16.71 -43.76
N ALA A 73 -30.65 17.89 -43.40
CA ALA A 73 -30.43 19.03 -44.30
C ALA A 73 -28.95 19.25 -44.71
N GLY A 74 -28.35 18.29 -45.40
CA GLY A 74 -27.29 18.54 -46.41
C GLY A 74 -25.95 19.21 -46.01
N ARG A 75 -25.64 19.44 -44.73
CA ARG A 75 -24.38 20.07 -44.28
C ARG A 75 -23.29 19.04 -43.94
N PRO A 76 -21.97 19.32 -44.14
CA PRO A 76 -20.87 18.39 -43.84
C PRO A 76 -20.61 18.06 -42.35
N GLY A 77 -21.53 18.39 -41.44
CA GLY A 77 -21.40 18.21 -39.99
C GLY A 77 -22.58 17.45 -39.40
N GLY A 78 -22.88 16.28 -39.96
CA GLY A 78 -23.99 15.42 -39.50
C GLY A 78 -23.78 14.84 -38.09
N PRO A 79 -24.85 14.30 -37.47
CA PRO A 79 -24.85 13.91 -36.06
C PRO A 79 -23.95 12.71 -35.75
N LEU A 80 -23.71 12.49 -34.45
CA LEU A 80 -22.77 11.58 -33.77
C LEU A 80 -22.68 10.14 -34.33
N GLY A 81 -22.10 9.98 -35.53
CA GLY A 81 -21.88 8.70 -36.18
C GLY A 81 -20.51 8.12 -35.83
N LEU A 82 -20.47 6.84 -35.44
CA LEU A 82 -19.24 6.06 -35.31
C LEU A 82 -18.36 6.13 -36.58
N ALA A 83 -17.07 5.88 -36.39
CA ALA A 83 -16.09 5.74 -37.47
C ALA A 83 -16.57 4.71 -38.52
N PRO A 84 -16.53 5.03 -39.84
CA PRO A 84 -17.04 4.13 -40.88
C PRO A 84 -16.29 2.78 -40.93
N ASP A 85 -15.02 2.80 -40.54
CA ASP A 85 -14.14 1.64 -40.47
C ASP A 85 -13.92 1.12 -39.03
N ALA A 86 -14.77 1.52 -38.07
CA ALA A 86 -14.75 0.90 -36.74
C ALA A 86 -15.34 -0.51 -36.75
N GLU A 87 -14.58 -1.42 -36.14
CA GLU A 87 -15.05 -2.71 -35.66
C GLU A 87 -15.50 -2.50 -34.21
N LEU A 88 -16.78 -2.74 -33.93
CA LEU A 88 -17.32 -2.79 -32.57
C LEU A 88 -17.57 -4.25 -32.17
N VAL A 89 -17.06 -4.61 -31.00
CA VAL A 89 -17.31 -5.88 -30.32
C VAL A 89 -18.15 -5.62 -29.07
N HIS A 90 -19.20 -6.42 -28.87
CA HIS A 90 -20.12 -6.36 -27.72
C HIS A 90 -20.16 -7.70 -26.98
N ALA A 91 -20.17 -7.65 -25.64
CA ALA A 91 -20.51 -8.79 -24.80
C ALA A 91 -21.26 -8.34 -23.53
N SER A 92 -22.25 -9.14 -23.13
CA SER A 92 -23.05 -8.98 -21.91
C SER A 92 -22.33 -9.59 -20.69
N HIS A 93 -22.62 -9.09 -19.48
CA HIS A 93 -21.89 -9.45 -18.25
C HIS A 93 -22.71 -10.27 -17.24
N ALA A 94 -24.03 -10.12 -17.22
CA ALA A 94 -25.02 -10.84 -16.40
C ALA A 94 -24.57 -12.20 -15.81
N GLY A 95 -24.07 -12.16 -14.56
CA GLY A 95 -23.70 -13.34 -13.77
C GLY A 95 -22.21 -13.69 -13.69
N MET A 96 -21.32 -12.94 -14.35
CA MET A 96 -19.86 -13.13 -14.23
C MET A 96 -19.27 -12.50 -12.95
N THR A 97 -18.09 -12.97 -12.53
CA THR A 97 -17.26 -12.31 -11.51
C THR A 97 -16.34 -11.25 -12.11
N VAL A 98 -15.69 -10.43 -11.27
CA VAL A 98 -14.69 -9.43 -11.70
C VAL A 98 -13.50 -10.08 -12.42
N GLU A 99 -13.12 -11.30 -12.02
CA GLU A 99 -12.10 -12.10 -12.69
C GLU A 99 -12.56 -12.49 -14.10
N GLY A 100 -13.82 -12.94 -14.25
CA GLY A 100 -14.44 -13.26 -15.54
C GLY A 100 -14.50 -12.08 -16.52
N ILE A 101 -14.59 -10.83 -16.04
CA ILE A 101 -14.44 -9.64 -16.90
C ILE A 101 -13.04 -9.62 -17.53
N GLY A 102 -12.00 -9.81 -16.72
CA GLY A 102 -10.61 -9.81 -17.19
C GLY A 102 -10.32 -10.93 -18.19
N GLU A 103 -10.89 -12.11 -17.96
CA GLU A 103 -10.79 -13.24 -18.90
C GLU A 103 -11.54 -13.00 -20.21
N ARG A 104 -12.77 -12.46 -20.16
CA ARG A 104 -13.56 -12.15 -21.37
C ARG A 104 -12.90 -11.05 -22.20
N ILE A 105 -12.34 -10.00 -21.57
CA ILE A 105 -11.54 -8.97 -22.27
C ILE A 105 -10.32 -9.60 -22.94
N ARG A 106 -9.60 -10.50 -22.26
CA ARG A 106 -8.43 -11.19 -22.80
C ARG A 106 -8.79 -12.04 -24.02
N ALA A 107 -9.82 -12.88 -23.92
CA ALA A 107 -10.29 -13.72 -25.02
C ALA A 107 -10.74 -12.90 -26.26
N LEU A 108 -11.48 -11.80 -26.05
CA LEU A 108 -11.87 -10.91 -27.16
C LEU A 108 -10.66 -10.20 -27.78
N GLY A 109 -9.65 -9.85 -26.98
CA GLY A 109 -8.36 -9.32 -27.46
C GLY A 109 -7.51 -10.34 -28.23
N GLU A 110 -7.60 -11.62 -27.89
CA GLU A 110 -6.96 -12.71 -28.64
C GLU A 110 -7.67 -12.97 -29.98
N THR A 111 -9.01 -12.95 -30.00
CA THR A 111 -9.83 -13.18 -31.21
C THR A 111 -9.82 -12.00 -32.20
N HIS A 112 -9.90 -10.76 -31.72
CA HIS A 112 -9.99 -9.55 -32.57
C HIS A 112 -8.69 -8.73 -32.64
N GLY A 113 -7.71 -9.00 -31.77
CA GLY A 113 -6.49 -8.20 -31.63
C GLY A 113 -6.72 -6.91 -30.85
N ARG A 114 -5.76 -5.97 -30.94
CA ARG A 114 -5.78 -4.71 -30.20
C ARG A 114 -7.05 -3.87 -30.44
N ALA A 115 -7.77 -3.58 -29.37
CA ALA A 115 -8.75 -2.50 -29.27
C ALA A 115 -8.05 -1.19 -28.85
N HIS A 116 -8.68 -0.04 -29.12
CA HIS A 116 -8.19 1.29 -28.72
C HIS A 116 -9.09 1.97 -27.67
N VAL A 117 -10.35 1.54 -27.55
CA VAL A 117 -11.34 2.05 -26.57
C VAL A 117 -12.06 0.89 -25.90
N LEU A 118 -12.35 1.02 -24.59
CA LEU A 118 -13.26 0.17 -23.83
C LEU A 118 -14.31 1.02 -23.13
N GLY A 119 -15.58 0.86 -23.50
CA GLY A 119 -16.72 1.36 -22.73
C GLY A 119 -17.21 0.34 -21.71
N LEU A 120 -17.52 0.79 -20.49
CA LEU A 120 -18.09 0.01 -19.38
C LEU A 120 -19.41 0.64 -18.92
N ALA A 121 -20.55 0.16 -19.43
CA ALA A 121 -21.85 0.81 -19.23
C ALA A 121 -22.54 0.48 -17.88
N TRP A 122 -21.79 -0.02 -16.90
CA TRP A 122 -22.28 -0.56 -15.63
C TRP A 122 -21.62 0.12 -14.42
N SER A 123 -22.21 -0.03 -13.22
CA SER A 123 -21.65 0.52 -11.97
C SER A 123 -21.99 -0.33 -10.74
N GLY A 124 -21.03 -0.53 -9.82
CA GLY A 124 -21.16 -1.36 -8.62
C GLY A 124 -20.76 -0.65 -7.30
N PRO A 125 -21.16 -1.18 -6.13
CA PRO A 125 -20.93 -0.55 -4.84
C PRO A 125 -19.43 -0.48 -4.46
N GLU A 126 -19.07 0.52 -3.67
CA GLU A 126 -17.69 0.73 -3.19
C GLU A 126 -17.30 -0.17 -1.98
N ASP A 127 -17.65 -1.45 -2.05
CA ASP A 127 -17.29 -2.41 -1.01
C ASP A 127 -15.78 -2.61 -1.00
N HIS A 128 -15.11 -2.35 0.14
CA HIS A 128 -13.63 -2.31 0.23
C HIS A 128 -12.91 -3.48 -0.46
N HIS A 129 -13.46 -4.70 -0.39
CA HIS A 129 -12.89 -5.89 -1.00
C HIS A 129 -13.00 -5.90 -2.54
N LEU A 130 -14.20 -5.62 -3.07
CA LEU A 130 -14.45 -5.55 -4.51
C LEU A 130 -13.80 -4.32 -5.14
N ALA A 131 -13.81 -3.18 -4.46
CA ALA A 131 -13.16 -1.96 -4.91
C ALA A 131 -11.63 -2.05 -4.86
N HIS A 132 -11.04 -2.90 -4.01
CA HIS A 132 -9.58 -3.16 -4.05
C HIS A 132 -9.22 -4.13 -5.18
N VAL A 133 -9.85 -5.31 -5.25
CA VAL A 133 -9.62 -6.30 -6.34
C VAL A 133 -9.94 -5.70 -7.72
N GLY A 134 -11.02 -4.92 -7.82
CA GLY A 134 -11.41 -4.23 -9.04
C GLY A 134 -10.43 -3.14 -9.47
N ARG A 135 -9.94 -2.30 -8.54
CA ARG A 135 -8.87 -1.33 -8.85
C ARG A 135 -7.56 -2.02 -9.21
N ALA A 136 -7.21 -3.12 -8.54
CA ALA A 136 -6.06 -3.93 -8.86
C ALA A 136 -6.18 -4.50 -10.29
N LEU A 137 -7.31 -5.09 -10.67
CA LEU A 137 -7.53 -5.62 -12.02
C LEU A 137 -7.60 -4.54 -13.10
N VAL A 138 -8.24 -3.39 -12.87
CA VAL A 138 -8.28 -2.27 -13.84
C VAL A 138 -6.88 -1.65 -14.01
N THR A 139 -6.10 -1.55 -12.93
CA THR A 139 -4.72 -1.01 -12.98
C THR A 139 -3.75 -2.02 -13.58
N GLN A 140 -3.84 -3.31 -13.21
CA GLN A 140 -3.08 -4.39 -13.83
C GLN A 140 -3.41 -4.53 -15.31
N TRP A 141 -4.66 -4.34 -15.74
CA TRP A 141 -5.01 -4.34 -17.16
C TRP A 141 -4.43 -3.13 -17.91
N ALA A 142 -4.38 -1.95 -17.26
CA ALA A 142 -3.69 -0.77 -17.80
C ALA A 142 -2.15 -0.91 -17.86
N ASP A 143 -1.55 -1.68 -16.94
CA ASP A 143 -0.10 -1.90 -16.84
C ASP A 143 0.41 -3.12 -17.64
N ALA A 144 -0.38 -4.20 -17.76
CA ALA A 144 0.05 -5.48 -18.31
C ALA A 144 -0.35 -5.71 -19.79
N ALA A 145 -1.21 -4.87 -20.35
CA ALA A 145 -1.56 -4.96 -21.77
C ALA A 145 -0.58 -4.14 -22.64
N PRO A 146 0.20 -4.74 -23.56
CA PRO A 146 0.93 -4.01 -24.60
C PRO A 146 0.02 -3.40 -25.68
N HIS A 147 -1.27 -3.29 -25.36
CA HIS A 147 -2.40 -2.90 -26.20
C HIS A 147 -3.22 -1.88 -25.42
N ALA A 148 -2.59 -0.76 -25.05
CA ALA A 148 -3.15 0.20 -24.11
C ALA A 148 -4.46 0.83 -24.63
N VAL A 149 -5.56 0.60 -23.90
CA VAL A 149 -6.94 0.95 -24.28
C VAL A 149 -7.44 2.16 -23.48
N ALA A 150 -8.16 3.09 -24.12
CA ALA A 150 -8.83 4.19 -23.43
C ALA A 150 -10.14 3.70 -22.78
N THR A 151 -10.18 3.68 -21.44
CA THR A 151 -11.35 3.20 -20.67
C THR A 151 -12.31 4.33 -20.33
N LEU A 152 -13.61 4.09 -20.51
CA LEU A 152 -14.71 4.97 -20.10
C LEU A 152 -15.73 4.16 -19.29
N ALA A 153 -16.30 4.72 -18.22
CA ALA A 153 -17.28 4.02 -17.38
C ALA A 153 -18.41 4.91 -16.85
N ALA A 154 -19.59 4.31 -16.65
CA ALA A 154 -20.77 4.96 -16.09
C ALA A 154 -20.52 5.37 -14.62
N ALA A 155 -20.78 6.64 -14.30
CA ALA A 155 -20.60 7.16 -12.94
C ALA A 155 -21.52 6.47 -11.89
N GLY A 156 -22.73 6.09 -12.31
CA GLY A 156 -23.66 5.24 -11.56
C GLY A 156 -24.84 5.98 -10.94
N HIS A 157 -25.98 5.28 -10.88
CA HIS A 157 -27.36 5.73 -10.60
C HIS A 157 -27.62 6.68 -9.41
N ASP A 158 -26.66 6.80 -8.50
CA ASP A 158 -26.92 6.16 -7.21
C ASP A 158 -26.64 7.12 -6.04
N GLY A 159 -27.13 8.35 -6.24
CA GLY A 159 -27.11 9.48 -5.31
C GLY A 159 -25.92 10.43 -5.49
N PRO A 160 -26.04 11.73 -5.13
CA PRO A 160 -24.92 12.67 -5.18
C PRO A 160 -23.77 12.28 -4.25
N GLY A 161 -22.54 12.52 -4.69
CA GLY A 161 -21.34 12.46 -3.84
C GLY A 161 -20.56 11.14 -3.88
N ARG A 162 -20.84 10.22 -4.82
CA ARG A 162 -20.13 8.93 -4.95
C ARG A 162 -20.03 8.47 -6.41
N LEU A 163 -18.81 8.44 -6.94
CA LEU A 163 -18.51 7.64 -8.13
C LEU A 163 -18.47 6.16 -7.75
N ARG A 164 -19.12 5.31 -8.53
CA ARG A 164 -19.11 3.84 -8.31
C ARG A 164 -17.94 3.15 -9.01
N PHE A 165 -17.61 1.92 -8.61
CA PHE A 165 -16.68 1.10 -9.39
C PHE A 165 -17.36 0.72 -10.73
N PRO A 166 -16.70 0.81 -11.91
CA PRO A 166 -15.30 1.14 -12.14
C PRO A 166 -14.99 2.63 -12.38
N ALA A 167 -15.99 3.51 -12.44
CA ALA A 167 -15.80 4.95 -12.63
C ALA A 167 -14.99 5.65 -11.52
N SER A 168 -14.87 5.08 -10.31
CA SER A 168 -13.97 5.57 -9.25
C SER A 168 -12.48 5.20 -9.45
N CYS A 169 -12.11 4.46 -10.50
CA CYS A 169 -10.71 4.14 -10.82
C CYS A 169 -10.00 5.33 -11.50
N GLU A 170 -8.78 5.65 -11.07
CA GLU A 170 -8.03 6.83 -11.57
C GLU A 170 -7.67 6.76 -13.07
N ALA A 171 -7.51 5.56 -13.63
CA ALA A 171 -7.16 5.32 -15.04
C ALA A 171 -8.36 5.36 -16.01
N VAL A 172 -9.59 5.41 -15.49
CA VAL A 172 -10.84 5.35 -16.26
C VAL A 172 -11.42 6.76 -16.40
N LEU A 173 -11.94 7.16 -17.56
CA LEU A 173 -12.71 8.40 -17.68
C LEU A 173 -14.14 8.16 -17.16
N ALA A 174 -14.59 8.96 -16.20
CA ALA A 174 -15.96 8.87 -15.69
C ALA A 174 -16.93 9.54 -16.69
N VAL A 175 -18.06 8.90 -16.96
CA VAL A 175 -19.09 9.40 -17.87
C VAL A 175 -20.39 9.63 -17.11
N GLY A 176 -20.85 10.88 -17.14
CA GLY A 176 -22.08 11.37 -16.53
C GLY A 176 -23.08 11.91 -17.54
N VAL A 177 -24.21 12.43 -17.04
CA VAL A 177 -25.28 13.04 -17.85
C VAL A 177 -25.70 14.36 -17.22
N CYS A 178 -26.07 15.34 -18.03
CA CYS A 178 -26.55 16.64 -17.57
C CYS A 178 -27.86 17.03 -18.26
N ASP A 179 -28.67 17.87 -17.61
CA ASP A 179 -29.89 18.42 -18.20
C ASP A 179 -29.59 19.46 -19.32
N GLU A 180 -30.66 19.98 -19.94
CA GLU A 180 -30.56 21.02 -20.99
C GLU A 180 -29.89 22.32 -20.53
N ALA A 181 -29.82 22.57 -19.22
CA ALA A 181 -29.14 23.71 -18.62
C ALA A 181 -27.68 23.41 -18.22
N GLY A 182 -27.14 22.25 -18.62
CA GLY A 182 -25.77 21.84 -18.31
C GLY A 182 -25.56 21.41 -16.86
N ARG A 183 -26.62 21.07 -16.11
CA ARG A 183 -26.49 20.67 -14.70
C ARG A 183 -26.45 19.15 -14.57
N PRO A 184 -25.49 18.56 -13.83
CA PRO A 184 -25.44 17.11 -13.63
C PRO A 184 -26.76 16.56 -13.08
N VAL A 185 -27.26 15.48 -13.67
CA VAL A 185 -28.53 14.85 -13.23
C VAL A 185 -28.34 14.17 -11.87
N SER A 186 -29.40 14.10 -11.06
CA SER A 186 -29.35 13.58 -9.68
C SER A 186 -28.85 12.13 -9.57
N TRP A 187 -28.89 11.37 -10.67
CA TRP A 187 -28.51 9.97 -10.77
C TRP A 187 -27.14 9.72 -11.42
N CYS A 188 -26.31 10.74 -11.67
CA CYS A 188 -24.97 10.54 -12.28
C CYS A 188 -23.78 10.58 -11.29
N GLY A 189 -24.02 10.43 -9.98
CA GLY A 189 -22.98 10.35 -8.94
C GLY A 189 -22.15 11.62 -8.67
N ALA A 190 -22.23 12.59 -9.57
CA ALA A 190 -21.31 13.70 -9.72
C ALA A 190 -21.50 14.83 -8.70
N ASP A 191 -20.85 14.77 -7.53
CA ASP A 191 -20.44 15.97 -6.78
C ASP A 191 -19.38 15.72 -5.69
N ALA A 192 -18.78 16.83 -5.22
CA ALA A 192 -17.93 16.93 -4.01
C ALA A 192 -16.59 16.14 -3.96
N ALA A 193 -16.05 15.67 -5.09
CA ALA A 193 -14.69 15.11 -5.17
C ALA A 193 -13.81 15.82 -6.24
N PRO A 194 -13.34 17.06 -6.00
CA PRO A 194 -12.75 17.93 -7.02
C PRO A 194 -11.29 17.57 -7.34
N ARG A 195 -11.07 16.41 -8.01
CA ARG A 195 -9.74 15.93 -8.41
C ARG A 195 -9.68 15.24 -9.77
N LYS A 196 -10.76 14.68 -10.31
CA LYS A 196 -10.73 13.87 -11.54
C LYS A 196 -11.65 14.47 -12.61
N PRO A 197 -11.26 14.52 -13.91
CA PRO A 197 -12.14 14.99 -14.96
C PRO A 197 -13.30 14.02 -15.21
N GLU A 198 -14.48 14.61 -15.41
CA GLU A 198 -15.75 13.94 -15.69
C GLU A 198 -16.27 14.40 -17.07
N LEU A 199 -16.67 13.45 -17.93
CA LEU A 199 -17.22 13.73 -19.26
C LEU A 199 -18.74 13.61 -19.24
N PHE A 200 -19.45 14.67 -19.60
CA PHE A 200 -20.92 14.74 -19.62
C PHE A 200 -21.47 14.67 -21.04
N VAL A 201 -22.62 14.01 -21.17
CA VAL A 201 -23.45 14.02 -22.38
C VAL A 201 -24.82 14.58 -22.01
N ALA A 202 -25.37 15.48 -22.83
CA ALA A 202 -26.68 16.09 -22.57
C ALA A 202 -27.82 15.05 -22.61
N GLU A 203 -28.68 15.05 -21.60
CA GLU A 203 -29.81 14.13 -21.42
C GLU A 203 -30.81 14.28 -22.56
N ARG A 204 -30.83 13.30 -23.47
CA ARG A 204 -31.75 13.22 -24.61
C ARG A 204 -32.11 11.76 -24.84
N ARG A 205 -33.31 11.49 -25.38
CA ARG A 205 -33.65 10.16 -25.91
C ARG A 205 -32.82 9.90 -27.15
N TRP A 206 -31.76 9.11 -27.04
CA TRP A 206 -30.94 8.74 -28.18
C TRP A 206 -31.61 7.58 -28.92
N ALA A 207 -32.02 7.79 -30.18
CA ALA A 207 -32.64 6.76 -30.99
C ALA A 207 -31.65 5.62 -31.29
N ALA A 208 -32.03 4.38 -30.93
CA ALA A 208 -31.21 3.19 -31.07
C ALA A 208 -32.02 2.00 -31.57
N ARG A 209 -31.35 0.98 -32.11
CA ARG A 209 -32.02 -0.14 -32.79
C ARG A 209 -32.17 -1.36 -31.88
N MET A 210 -33.42 -1.69 -31.56
CA MET A 210 -33.80 -2.75 -30.63
C MET A 210 -33.73 -4.15 -31.29
N PRO A 211 -33.64 -5.23 -30.48
CA PRO A 211 -33.86 -6.59 -30.95
C PRO A 211 -35.23 -6.70 -31.68
N GLY A 212 -35.24 -7.32 -32.86
CA GLY A 212 -36.39 -7.29 -33.77
C GLY A 212 -36.39 -6.16 -34.80
N GLY A 213 -35.45 -5.21 -34.71
CA GLY A 213 -35.10 -4.28 -35.80
C GLY A 213 -35.84 -2.94 -35.83
N GLY A 214 -36.75 -2.69 -34.87
CA GLY A 214 -37.39 -1.39 -34.63
C GLY A 214 -36.46 -0.38 -33.92
N LEU A 215 -36.92 0.86 -33.80
CA LEU A 215 -36.25 1.90 -33.01
C LEU A 215 -36.82 1.97 -31.59
N GLY A 216 -35.96 2.22 -30.61
CA GLY A 216 -36.27 2.55 -29.23
C GLY A 216 -35.34 3.66 -28.73
N ALA A 217 -35.51 4.07 -27.47
CA ALA A 217 -34.68 5.11 -26.85
C ALA A 217 -33.62 4.50 -25.92
N LEU A 218 -32.42 5.08 -25.92
CA LEU A 218 -31.49 5.04 -24.80
C LEU A 218 -31.66 6.30 -23.95
N ASP A 219 -31.50 6.12 -22.64
CA ASP A 219 -31.30 7.14 -21.62
C ASP A 219 -30.23 6.64 -20.62
N GLY A 220 -30.10 7.29 -19.45
CA GLY A 220 -29.19 6.85 -18.38
C GLY A 220 -27.69 7.07 -18.65
N THR A 221 -26.86 6.83 -17.62
CA THR A 221 -25.38 6.89 -17.77
C THR A 221 -24.87 5.81 -18.72
N SER A 222 -25.59 4.70 -18.85
CA SER A 222 -25.27 3.59 -19.74
C SER A 222 -25.39 3.99 -21.22
N GLY A 223 -26.43 4.76 -21.58
CA GLY A 223 -26.55 5.39 -22.90
C GLY A 223 -25.41 6.39 -23.17
N ALA A 224 -25.09 7.23 -22.18
CA ALA A 224 -23.99 8.19 -22.29
C ALA A 224 -22.61 7.53 -22.49
N VAL A 225 -22.34 6.39 -21.84
CA VAL A 225 -21.11 5.60 -22.08
C VAL A 225 -21.01 5.13 -23.52
N ALA A 226 -22.12 4.72 -24.15
CA ALA A 226 -22.11 4.33 -25.57
C ALA A 226 -21.77 5.51 -26.48
N VAL A 227 -22.34 6.69 -26.22
CA VAL A 227 -22.03 7.95 -26.94
C VAL A 227 -20.56 8.34 -26.75
N ALA A 228 -20.07 8.36 -25.51
CA ALA A 228 -18.68 8.68 -25.17
C ALA A 228 -17.67 7.68 -25.80
N THR A 229 -18.02 6.40 -25.85
CA THR A 229 -17.23 5.35 -26.52
C THR A 229 -17.17 5.57 -28.03
N GLY A 230 -18.27 6.02 -28.65
CA GLY A 230 -18.30 6.38 -30.07
C GLY A 230 -17.47 7.61 -30.43
N LEU A 231 -17.48 8.62 -29.56
CA LEU A 231 -16.60 9.80 -29.64
C LEU A 231 -15.12 9.39 -29.54
N ALA A 232 -14.78 8.53 -28.58
CA ALA A 232 -13.43 8.03 -28.36
C ALA A 232 -12.91 7.24 -29.58
N ALA A 233 -13.79 6.48 -30.26
CA ALA A 233 -13.46 5.78 -31.49
C ALA A 233 -13.09 6.73 -32.64
N ARG A 234 -13.82 7.85 -32.79
CA ARG A 234 -13.52 8.90 -33.77
C ARG A 234 -12.19 9.59 -33.49
N VAL A 235 -11.90 9.89 -32.22
CA VAL A 235 -10.58 10.39 -31.78
C VAL A 235 -9.47 9.40 -32.15
N CYS A 236 -9.65 8.10 -31.88
CA CYS A 236 -8.68 7.07 -32.27
C CYS A 236 -8.46 6.99 -33.78
N GLN A 237 -9.51 7.13 -34.60
CA GLN A 237 -9.39 7.17 -36.06
C GLN A 237 -8.58 8.39 -36.52
N ALA A 238 -8.91 9.60 -36.05
CA ALA A 238 -8.23 10.82 -36.46
C ALA A 238 -6.74 10.81 -36.07
N LEU A 239 -6.40 10.22 -34.91
CA LEU A 239 -5.01 9.98 -34.52
C LEU A 239 -4.28 9.04 -35.49
N LEU A 240 -4.88 7.90 -35.85
CA LEU A 240 -4.29 6.95 -36.82
C LEU A 240 -4.14 7.56 -38.23
N GLU A 241 -5.08 8.41 -38.64
CA GLU A 241 -5.04 9.14 -39.92
C GLU A 241 -3.93 10.21 -39.94
N ALA A 242 -3.68 10.87 -38.80
CA ALA A 242 -2.52 11.75 -38.56
C ALA A 242 -1.19 10.99 -38.34
N GLY A 243 -1.19 9.65 -38.38
CA GLY A 243 0.00 8.81 -38.15
C GLY A 243 0.44 8.71 -36.69
N LEU A 244 -0.40 9.12 -35.74
CA LEU A 244 -0.17 9.05 -34.30
C LEU A 244 -0.73 7.75 -33.72
N GLU A 245 -0.01 7.18 -32.76
CA GLU A 245 -0.42 5.97 -32.05
C GLU A 245 -1.46 6.30 -30.96
N PRO A 246 -2.71 5.78 -31.01
CA PRO A 246 -3.71 6.08 -29.99
C PRO A 246 -3.34 5.44 -28.65
N THR A 247 -2.87 6.26 -27.71
CA THR A 247 -2.60 5.87 -26.32
C THR A 247 -3.73 6.36 -25.40
N PRO A 248 -3.99 5.70 -24.25
CA PRO A 248 -5.10 6.07 -23.37
C PRO A 248 -5.05 7.52 -22.88
N ALA A 249 -3.85 8.04 -22.61
CA ALA A 249 -3.66 9.44 -22.24
C ALA A 249 -4.02 10.38 -23.40
N LEU A 250 -3.54 10.10 -24.62
CA LEU A 250 -3.79 10.93 -25.80
C LEU A 250 -5.26 10.93 -26.22
N VAL A 251 -5.93 9.76 -26.20
CA VAL A 251 -7.34 9.62 -26.54
C VAL A 251 -8.24 10.36 -25.53
N ARG A 252 -7.97 10.20 -24.22
CA ARG A 252 -8.74 10.91 -23.19
C ARG A 252 -8.48 12.42 -23.18
N ALA A 253 -7.24 12.86 -23.41
CA ALA A 253 -6.91 14.29 -23.55
C ALA A 253 -7.64 14.93 -24.75
N ALA A 254 -7.65 14.23 -25.90
CA ALA A 254 -8.33 14.68 -27.10
C ALA A 254 -9.88 14.61 -27.01
N LEU A 255 -10.44 13.80 -26.10
CA LEU A 255 -11.87 13.86 -25.77
C LEU A 255 -12.22 15.12 -24.97
N LEU A 256 -11.43 15.45 -23.94
CA LEU A 256 -11.63 16.66 -23.14
C LEU A 256 -11.46 17.92 -24.01
N ALA A 257 -10.45 17.94 -24.88
CA ALA A 257 -10.21 19.03 -25.85
C ALA A 257 -11.24 19.14 -27.00
N GLN A 258 -12.27 18.29 -27.02
CA GLN A 258 -13.40 18.34 -27.97
C GLN A 258 -14.74 18.64 -27.28
N ALA A 259 -14.74 18.70 -25.96
CA ALA A 259 -15.87 19.09 -25.14
C ALA A 259 -15.80 20.60 -24.79
N ARG A 260 -16.84 21.13 -24.15
CA ARG A 260 -16.84 22.49 -23.58
C ARG A 260 -16.89 22.44 -22.05
N PRO A 261 -16.20 23.32 -21.31
CA PRO A 261 -16.33 23.40 -19.86
C PRO A 261 -17.78 23.57 -19.43
N LEU A 262 -18.17 22.87 -18.36
CA LEU A 262 -19.49 22.96 -17.76
C LEU A 262 -19.59 24.25 -16.93
N ASP A 263 -20.55 25.11 -17.25
CA ASP A 263 -20.65 26.45 -16.66
C ASP A 263 -20.69 26.40 -15.12
N GLY A 264 -19.64 26.95 -14.50
CA GLY A 264 -19.50 27.03 -13.03
C GLY A 264 -18.85 25.81 -12.36
N VAL A 265 -18.43 24.75 -13.06
CA VAL A 265 -17.79 23.58 -12.44
C VAL A 265 -16.48 23.16 -13.12
N ALA A 266 -15.35 23.45 -12.47
CA ALA A 266 -14.02 23.08 -12.96
C ALA A 266 -13.82 21.56 -13.07
N GLY A 267 -13.22 21.12 -14.18
CA GLY A 267 -12.93 19.70 -14.45
C GLY A 267 -14.13 18.88 -14.93
N ARG A 268 -15.25 19.52 -15.28
CA ARG A 268 -16.40 18.87 -15.92
C ARG A 268 -16.54 19.37 -17.34
N GLU A 269 -16.55 18.44 -18.29
CA GLU A 269 -16.54 18.76 -19.72
C GLU A 269 -17.77 18.16 -20.41
N LEU A 270 -18.54 19.00 -21.12
CA LEU A 270 -19.77 18.64 -21.81
C LEU A 270 -19.56 18.43 -23.31
N VAL A 271 -20.01 17.27 -23.82
CA VAL A 271 -20.17 17.05 -25.26
C VAL A 271 -21.64 17.25 -25.66
N ASP A 272 -21.90 18.40 -26.27
CA ASP A 272 -23.22 18.85 -26.73
C ASP A 272 -23.08 19.55 -28.08
N GLY A 273 -22.79 18.78 -29.13
CA GLY A 273 -22.64 19.28 -30.50
C GLY A 273 -21.97 18.31 -31.47
N PRO A 274 -21.91 18.66 -32.77
CA PRO A 274 -21.12 17.93 -33.75
C PRO A 274 -19.62 18.05 -33.44
N LEU A 275 -18.87 16.95 -33.61
CA LEU A 275 -17.42 16.94 -33.44
C LEU A 275 -16.73 17.96 -34.34
N ARG A 276 -15.84 18.78 -33.78
CA ARG A 276 -14.98 19.66 -34.58
C ARG A 276 -13.90 18.83 -35.29
N PRO A 277 -13.42 19.24 -36.48
CA PRO A 277 -12.32 18.55 -37.16
C PRO A 277 -11.08 18.45 -36.27
N PHE A 278 -10.66 17.22 -35.95
CA PHE A 278 -9.50 17.00 -35.09
C PHE A 278 -8.21 16.96 -35.92
N ALA A 279 -7.29 17.88 -35.63
CA ALA A 279 -5.91 17.89 -36.08
C ALA A 279 -5.03 18.32 -34.90
N GLY A 280 -3.90 17.62 -34.71
CA GLY A 280 -2.96 17.87 -33.61
C GLY A 280 -1.74 16.95 -33.67
N SER A 281 -0.75 17.18 -32.80
CA SER A 281 0.51 16.43 -32.72
C SER A 281 0.91 16.12 -31.27
N GLU A 282 1.51 14.96 -30.98
CA GLU A 282 2.14 14.69 -29.67
C GLU A 282 3.55 15.29 -29.60
N ALA A 283 3.79 16.26 -28.72
CA ALA A 283 5.13 16.71 -28.36
C ALA A 283 5.54 16.21 -26.96
N ARG A 284 6.81 15.81 -26.80
CA ARG A 284 7.38 15.28 -25.55
C ARG A 284 8.55 16.14 -25.04
N PRO A 285 8.29 17.32 -24.47
CA PRO A 285 9.35 18.19 -23.98
C PRO A 285 10.04 17.64 -22.72
N ALA A 286 11.31 18.01 -22.57
CA ALA A 286 12.08 17.84 -21.33
C ALA A 286 11.63 18.83 -20.23
N LEU A 287 12.04 18.57 -18.99
CA LEU A 287 11.75 19.45 -17.86
C LEU A 287 12.41 20.83 -18.07
N GLY A 288 11.61 21.90 -18.09
CA GLY A 288 12.08 23.26 -18.35
C GLY A 288 12.38 23.56 -19.83
N GLU A 289 11.96 22.69 -20.75
CA GLU A 289 12.13 22.91 -22.19
C GLU A 289 10.92 23.62 -22.81
N THR A 290 11.13 24.82 -23.34
CA THR A 290 10.13 25.56 -24.11
C THR A 290 10.06 25.05 -25.55
N ARG A 291 8.85 24.91 -26.11
CA ARG A 291 8.65 24.47 -27.50
C ARG A 291 7.89 25.50 -28.34
N ARG A 292 8.36 25.72 -29.57
CA ARG A 292 7.73 26.55 -30.60
C ARG A 292 6.90 25.69 -31.55
N PHE A 293 5.69 26.14 -31.87
CA PHE A 293 4.82 25.52 -32.86
C PHE A 293 4.23 26.58 -33.79
N ALA A 294 4.29 26.34 -35.10
CA ALA A 294 3.54 27.12 -36.08
C ALA A 294 2.16 26.47 -36.33
N LEU A 295 1.11 27.27 -36.37
CA LEU A 295 -0.28 26.83 -36.56
C LEU A 295 -0.73 27.01 -38.01
N HIS A 296 -1.04 25.91 -38.70
CA HIS A 296 -1.68 25.94 -40.02
C HIS A 296 -3.21 25.69 -39.95
N ALA A 297 -3.83 26.18 -38.88
CA ALA A 297 -5.26 26.00 -38.59
C ALA A 297 -6.19 26.80 -39.52
N ARG A 298 -7.45 26.34 -39.62
CA ARG A 298 -8.59 27.15 -40.11
C ARG A 298 -9.53 27.60 -39.00
N ASP A 299 -9.49 26.94 -37.85
CA ASP A 299 -10.26 27.29 -36.66
C ASP A 299 -9.40 28.16 -35.74
N ARG A 300 -10.02 29.10 -35.03
CA ARG A 300 -9.32 30.12 -34.22
C ARG A 300 -9.00 29.68 -32.80
N ARG A 301 -9.49 28.51 -32.34
CA ARG A 301 -9.18 27.98 -31.01
C ARG A 301 -8.20 26.81 -31.06
N VAL A 302 -7.26 26.84 -30.13
CA VAL A 302 -6.27 25.80 -29.87
C VAL A 302 -6.36 25.42 -28.39
N THR A 303 -6.88 24.23 -28.10
CA THR A 303 -6.93 23.68 -26.73
C THR A 303 -5.63 22.93 -26.43
N VAL A 304 -4.76 23.50 -25.59
CA VAL A 304 -3.47 22.89 -25.23
C VAL A 304 -3.64 22.04 -23.95
N VAL A 305 -3.52 20.72 -24.06
CA VAL A 305 -3.61 19.80 -22.90
C VAL A 305 -2.24 19.25 -22.52
N ALA A 306 -1.90 19.29 -21.23
CA ALA A 306 -0.69 18.71 -20.64
C ALA A 306 -1.02 17.54 -19.70
N CYS A 307 -0.17 16.51 -19.66
CA CYS A 307 -0.34 15.34 -18.76
C CYS A 307 1.02 14.70 -18.38
N VAL A 308 1.20 14.31 -17.12
CA VAL A 308 2.46 13.78 -16.55
C VAL A 308 2.52 12.24 -16.56
N ARG A 309 3.68 11.67 -16.94
CA ARG A 309 3.96 10.23 -16.81
C ARG A 309 5.10 9.96 -15.80
N ARG A 310 4.99 8.89 -15.01
CA ARG A 310 5.97 8.50 -13.97
C ARG A 310 6.47 7.07 -14.21
N HIS A 311 7.79 6.87 -14.21
CA HIS A 311 8.44 5.57 -14.51
C HIS A 311 7.97 4.85 -15.80
N GLY A 312 7.45 5.59 -16.79
CA GLY A 312 6.90 5.04 -18.04
C GLY A 312 5.41 4.70 -17.97
N ARG A 313 4.81 4.59 -16.78
CA ARG A 313 3.37 4.46 -16.58
C ARG A 313 2.69 5.83 -16.77
N ALA A 314 1.52 5.84 -17.38
CA ALA A 314 0.64 7.00 -17.31
C ALA A 314 0.05 7.04 -15.89
N LEU A 315 0.16 8.18 -15.21
CA LEU A 315 -0.56 8.35 -13.95
C LEU A 315 -2.07 8.32 -14.22
N GLY A 316 -2.83 7.83 -13.24
CA GLY A 316 -4.25 8.14 -13.15
C GLY A 316 -4.45 9.64 -13.00
N TRP A 317 -5.66 10.14 -13.26
CA TRP A 317 -5.85 11.58 -13.49
C TRP A 317 -5.37 12.48 -12.34
N VAL A 318 -5.61 12.08 -11.08
CA VAL A 318 -5.07 12.58 -9.80
C VAL A 318 -5.14 11.35 -8.85
N ASP A 319 -4.17 11.04 -7.98
CA ASP A 319 -3.55 11.92 -6.96
C ASP A 319 -2.02 11.84 -6.79
N ALA A 320 -1.47 12.75 -5.98
CA ALA A 320 -0.05 12.88 -5.61
C ALA A 320 0.95 13.16 -6.75
N GLY A 321 0.50 13.75 -7.85
CA GLY A 321 1.37 14.30 -8.90
C GLY A 321 1.99 15.68 -8.54
N PRO A 322 3.14 16.05 -9.13
CA PRO A 322 3.66 17.42 -9.06
C PRO A 322 2.75 18.39 -9.81
N GLU A 323 2.85 19.66 -9.45
CA GLU A 323 2.14 20.75 -10.12
C GLU A 323 2.73 21.01 -11.51
N VAL A 324 1.85 21.15 -12.50
CA VAL A 324 2.14 21.48 -13.90
C VAL A 324 1.60 22.87 -14.15
N ALA A 325 2.49 23.85 -14.28
CA ALA A 325 2.15 25.17 -14.78
C ALA A 325 2.36 25.19 -16.30
N LEU A 326 1.29 25.50 -17.02
CA LEU A 326 1.23 25.62 -18.47
C LEU A 326 1.06 27.10 -18.82
N ARG A 327 1.96 27.63 -19.66
CA ARG A 327 1.86 28.99 -20.21
C ARG A 327 1.91 28.92 -21.73
N VAL A 328 1.05 29.71 -22.37
CA VAL A 328 1.03 29.87 -23.82
C VAL A 328 1.26 31.33 -24.14
N ARG A 329 2.26 31.61 -24.98
CA ARG A 329 2.60 32.95 -25.47
C ARG A 329 2.51 33.01 -26.99
N ASP A 330 2.38 34.20 -27.54
CA ASP A 330 2.57 34.45 -28.97
C ASP A 330 4.07 34.56 -29.35
N GLY A 331 4.34 34.71 -30.65
CA GLY A 331 5.70 34.81 -31.21
C GLY A 331 6.51 36.01 -30.68
N ASP A 332 5.83 37.07 -30.22
CA ASP A 332 6.45 38.24 -29.57
C ASP A 332 6.71 38.00 -28.06
N GLY A 333 6.32 36.84 -27.52
CA GLY A 333 6.52 36.45 -26.12
C GLY A 333 5.45 36.96 -25.15
N ARG A 334 4.35 37.55 -25.65
CA ARG A 334 3.26 38.04 -24.81
C ARG A 334 2.42 36.87 -24.31
N LEU A 335 2.04 36.87 -23.04
CA LEU A 335 1.22 35.82 -22.46
C LEU A 335 -0.20 35.88 -23.02
N ARG A 336 -0.70 34.74 -23.53
CA ARG A 336 -2.04 34.57 -24.12
C ARG A 336 -2.93 33.72 -23.22
N ALA A 337 -2.38 32.71 -22.53
CA ALA A 337 -3.04 31.98 -21.46
C ALA A 337 -2.02 31.44 -20.45
N GLU A 338 -2.45 31.28 -19.20
CA GLU A 338 -1.70 30.61 -18.13
C GLU A 338 -2.66 29.78 -17.28
N GLY A 339 -2.18 28.61 -16.84
CA GLY A 339 -2.94 27.62 -16.08
C GLY A 339 -2.02 26.78 -15.21
N ALA A 340 -2.55 26.22 -14.12
CA ALA A 340 -1.77 25.45 -13.16
C ALA A 340 -2.62 24.43 -12.39
N ALA A 341 -2.31 23.15 -12.56
CA ALA A 341 -2.98 22.06 -11.86
C ALA A 341 -2.05 20.87 -11.61
N ARG A 342 -2.50 19.90 -10.81
CA ARG A 342 -1.69 18.75 -10.38
C ARG A 342 -2.04 17.52 -11.21
N GLY A 343 -1.13 17.09 -12.08
CA GLY A 343 -1.25 15.89 -12.91
C GLY A 343 -1.63 16.14 -14.38
N TRP A 344 -2.62 17.02 -14.62
CA TRP A 344 -3.03 17.46 -15.95
C TRP A 344 -3.52 18.92 -15.92
N GLU A 345 -3.46 19.61 -17.06
CA GLU A 345 -3.99 20.98 -17.24
C GLU A 345 -4.46 21.16 -18.70
N ALA A 346 -5.46 22.01 -18.94
CA ALA A 346 -5.96 22.32 -20.28
C ALA A 346 -6.24 23.83 -20.46
N LEU A 347 -5.75 24.44 -21.53
CA LEU A 347 -5.96 25.86 -21.85
C LEU A 347 -6.50 26.06 -23.27
N ASP A 348 -7.65 26.73 -23.38
CA ASP A 348 -8.19 27.25 -24.64
C ASP A 348 -7.50 28.58 -24.98
N VAL A 349 -6.88 28.66 -26.18
CA VAL A 349 -6.19 29.86 -26.66
C VAL A 349 -6.74 30.27 -28.01
N GLU A 350 -7.03 31.57 -28.18
CA GLU A 350 -7.42 32.13 -29.48
C GLU A 350 -6.17 32.58 -30.28
N ALA A 351 -6.07 32.08 -31.51
CA ALA A 351 -4.92 32.27 -32.40
C ALA A 351 -5.34 32.37 -33.88
N GLU A 352 -4.58 33.13 -34.67
CA GLU A 352 -4.83 33.33 -36.11
C GLU A 352 -4.08 32.30 -36.99
N PRO A 353 -4.55 32.03 -38.23
CA PRO A 353 -3.84 31.17 -39.18
C PRO A 353 -2.43 31.70 -39.49
N GLY A 354 -1.41 30.88 -39.26
CA GLY A 354 0.01 31.26 -39.39
C GLY A 354 0.62 31.91 -38.15
N GLU A 355 -0.13 32.11 -37.07
CA GLU A 355 0.40 32.55 -35.79
C GLU A 355 1.33 31.47 -35.20
N THR A 356 2.43 31.91 -34.56
CA THR A 356 3.35 31.03 -33.83
C THR A 356 3.03 31.11 -32.35
N LEU A 357 2.79 29.97 -31.72
CA LEU A 357 2.63 29.87 -30.27
C LEU A 357 3.88 29.24 -29.64
N LEU A 358 4.25 29.80 -28.49
CA LEU A 358 5.33 29.35 -27.63
C LEU A 358 4.70 28.72 -26.38
N VAL A 359 4.90 27.41 -26.20
CA VAL A 359 4.37 26.68 -25.03
C VAL A 359 5.48 26.47 -24.02
N GLU A 360 5.31 27.07 -22.85
CA GLU A 360 6.16 26.97 -21.67
C GLU A 360 5.54 25.99 -20.67
N LEU A 361 6.31 24.99 -20.23
CA LEU A 361 5.92 23.99 -19.25
C LEU A 361 6.87 24.03 -18.06
N THR A 362 6.36 24.42 -16.89
CA THR A 362 7.09 24.39 -15.62
C THR A 362 6.48 23.33 -14.71
N LEU A 363 7.31 22.48 -14.10
CA LEU A 363 6.83 21.33 -13.33
C LEU A 363 7.66 21.13 -12.06
N GLY A 364 6.99 21.11 -10.91
CA GLY A 364 7.62 21.10 -9.59
C GLY A 364 8.15 19.72 -9.15
N GLY A 365 9.22 19.22 -9.77
CA GLY A 365 9.93 18.02 -9.29
C GLY A 365 10.45 17.06 -10.36
N SER A 366 10.77 15.83 -9.96
CA SER A 366 11.40 14.81 -10.82
C SER A 366 10.40 14.10 -11.75
N ALA A 367 9.99 14.76 -12.85
CA ALA A 367 9.27 14.14 -13.97
C ALA A 367 10.19 13.85 -15.18
N ARG A 368 9.73 12.99 -16.11
CA ARG A 368 10.53 12.59 -17.30
C ARG A 368 9.86 12.81 -18.66
N SER A 369 8.57 13.09 -18.73
CA SER A 369 7.88 13.45 -19.99
C SER A 369 6.53 14.08 -19.71
N VAL A 370 6.24 15.18 -20.40
CA VAL A 370 4.88 15.70 -20.62
C VAL A 370 4.42 15.23 -22.02
N ALA A 371 3.12 15.11 -22.25
CA ALA A 371 2.55 15.08 -23.60
C ALA A 371 1.72 16.35 -23.82
N LEU A 372 1.95 17.04 -24.94
CA LEU A 372 1.10 18.12 -25.43
C LEU A 372 0.15 17.61 -26.51
N VAL A 373 -1.08 18.14 -26.53
CA VAL A 373 -2.11 17.90 -27.56
C VAL A 373 -2.73 19.25 -27.93
N ALA A 374 -3.10 19.42 -29.20
CA ALA A 374 -3.87 20.55 -29.70
C ALA A 374 -5.13 20.07 -30.43
N SER A 375 -6.16 20.90 -30.44
CA SER A 375 -7.32 20.83 -31.32
C SER A 375 -7.15 21.80 -32.51
N GLY A 376 -7.78 21.49 -33.65
CA GLY A 376 -7.96 22.41 -34.79
C GLY A 376 -6.76 22.71 -35.71
N ALA A 377 -5.55 22.21 -35.44
CA ALA A 377 -4.33 22.67 -36.12
C ALA A 377 -3.38 21.56 -36.60
N GLU A 378 -2.82 21.73 -37.81
CA GLU A 378 -1.51 21.16 -38.12
C GLU A 378 -0.43 21.96 -37.39
N LEU A 379 0.36 21.27 -36.56
CA LEU A 379 1.45 21.82 -35.76
C LEU A 379 2.80 21.49 -36.40
N ALA A 380 3.49 22.48 -36.96
CA ALA A 380 4.84 22.31 -37.46
C ALA A 380 5.88 22.70 -36.39
N HIS A 381 6.90 21.85 -36.18
CA HIS A 381 8.05 22.19 -35.33
C HIS A 381 8.94 23.22 -36.04
N ALA A 382 9.02 24.43 -35.48
CA ALA A 382 9.99 25.43 -35.94
C ALA A 382 11.41 25.04 -35.52
N SER A 383 12.32 24.88 -36.48
CA SER A 383 13.73 24.60 -36.23
C SER A 383 14.53 25.89 -36.07
N ASP A 384 15.06 26.14 -34.87
CA ASP A 384 15.89 27.32 -34.60
C ASP A 384 17.25 27.22 -35.32
N SER A 385 17.51 28.10 -36.30
CA SER A 385 18.84 28.32 -36.91
C SER A 385 18.92 29.59 -37.76
N PRO A 386 19.79 30.55 -37.39
CA PRO A 386 20.34 31.50 -38.34
C PRO A 386 21.88 31.73 -38.18
N GLY A 387 22.69 30.86 -38.79
CA GLY A 387 24.12 31.08 -39.13
C GLY A 387 25.14 31.17 -37.97
N ALA A 388 26.46 31.04 -38.18
CA ALA A 388 27.31 30.57 -39.29
C ALA A 388 28.77 30.45 -38.75
N PRO A 389 29.81 29.95 -39.47
CA PRO A 389 29.86 29.35 -40.82
C PRO A 389 30.49 27.93 -40.86
N GLU A 390 30.71 27.40 -42.07
CA GLU A 390 31.32 26.08 -42.34
C GLU A 390 32.87 26.08 -42.24
N SER A 391 33.47 24.90 -42.07
CA SER A 391 34.49 24.43 -43.03
C SER A 391 34.87 22.93 -42.93
N SER A 392 34.96 22.30 -44.11
CA SER A 392 35.62 21.01 -44.41
C SER A 392 34.98 19.69 -43.90
N ARG A 393 35.29 18.60 -44.60
CA ARG A 393 34.70 17.25 -44.51
C ARG A 393 35.82 16.22 -44.35
N ALA A 394 35.55 15.04 -43.75
CA ALA A 394 35.64 13.74 -44.46
C ALA A 394 35.38 12.49 -43.57
N SER A 395 34.74 11.49 -44.19
CA SER A 395 34.91 10.02 -44.03
C SER A 395 35.07 9.35 -42.65
N ALA A 396 34.09 8.50 -42.32
CA ALA A 396 34.31 7.18 -41.68
C ALA A 396 34.82 6.15 -42.74
N PRO A 397 35.16 4.86 -42.45
CA PRO A 397 34.83 4.07 -41.25
C PRO A 397 35.91 3.04 -40.78
N ALA A 398 35.46 2.09 -39.95
CA ALA A 398 35.97 0.70 -39.77
C ALA A 398 36.97 0.38 -38.62
N GLN A 399 37.11 -0.94 -38.41
CA GLN A 399 37.67 -1.66 -37.25
C GLN A 399 39.04 -2.33 -37.62
N PRO A 400 39.59 -3.30 -36.86
CA PRO A 400 40.15 -3.20 -35.50
C PRO A 400 41.59 -3.78 -35.39
N SER A 401 42.12 -3.76 -34.16
CA SER A 401 43.18 -4.66 -33.63
C SER A 401 44.64 -4.45 -34.05
N ALA A 402 45.51 -4.46 -33.03
CA ALA A 402 46.79 -5.19 -33.00
C ALA A 402 47.24 -5.29 -31.53
N ALA A 403 47.83 -6.41 -31.10
CA ALA A 403 48.27 -6.60 -29.73
C ALA A 403 49.73 -7.07 -29.68
N SER A 404 50.56 -6.47 -28.82
CA SER A 404 51.82 -7.06 -28.37
C SER A 404 52.36 -6.41 -27.09
N ARG A 405 52.45 -7.23 -26.03
CA ARG A 405 53.57 -7.46 -25.09
C ARG A 405 54.53 -6.30 -24.72
N ALA A 406 55.13 -6.25 -23.53
CA ALA A 406 54.83 -6.82 -22.20
C ALA A 406 55.91 -6.29 -21.21
N SER A 407 55.52 -5.85 -20.01
CA SER A 407 56.42 -5.86 -18.84
C SER A 407 55.57 -5.99 -17.57
N ALA A 408 56.10 -6.63 -16.52
CA ALA A 408 55.29 -7.01 -15.36
C ALA A 408 56.06 -6.90 -14.03
N SER A 409 55.55 -6.09 -13.11
CA SER A 409 55.82 -6.15 -11.67
C SER A 409 54.75 -5.32 -10.91
N PRO A 410 54.49 -5.54 -9.61
CA PRO A 410 53.61 -6.67 -9.25
C PRO A 410 52.50 -6.29 -8.23
N ARG A 411 51.54 -7.22 -8.06
CA ARG A 411 50.52 -7.27 -6.99
C ARG A 411 49.42 -6.20 -7.00
N SER A 412 48.29 -6.53 -7.61
CA SER A 412 46.97 -6.19 -7.05
C SER A 412 46.27 -7.48 -6.60
N ARG A 413 45.54 -7.44 -5.47
CA ARG A 413 44.67 -8.56 -5.05
C ARG A 413 43.37 -8.49 -5.85
N ASP A 414 42.97 -9.61 -6.45
CA ASP A 414 41.69 -9.75 -7.14
C ASP A 414 40.53 -9.42 -6.19
N ARG A 415 39.85 -8.28 -6.43
CA ARG A 415 38.63 -7.89 -5.73
C ARG A 415 37.43 -8.39 -6.53
N ARG A 416 37.04 -9.65 -6.28
CA ARG A 416 35.75 -10.19 -6.74
C ARG A 416 34.61 -9.23 -6.36
N ARG A 417 33.64 -9.10 -7.26
CA ARG A 417 32.36 -8.41 -6.98
C ARG A 417 31.67 -9.09 -5.78
N PRO A 418 31.14 -8.32 -4.81
CA PRO A 418 30.42 -8.89 -3.67
C PRO A 418 29.14 -9.57 -4.13
N LEU A 419 28.80 -10.71 -3.52
CA LEU A 419 27.57 -11.44 -3.83
C LEU A 419 26.36 -10.69 -3.26
N ARG A 420 25.35 -10.44 -4.09
CA ARG A 420 24.07 -9.82 -3.71
C ARG A 420 22.92 -10.79 -3.88
N VAL A 421 22.12 -10.95 -2.83
CA VAL A 421 20.92 -11.80 -2.86
C VAL A 421 19.72 -11.01 -2.35
N LEU A 422 18.63 -10.96 -3.12
CA LEU A 422 17.39 -10.30 -2.70
C LEU A 422 16.34 -11.35 -2.32
N GLY A 423 16.05 -11.43 -1.02
CA GLY A 423 15.01 -12.27 -0.43
C GLY A 423 13.65 -11.57 -0.39
N LEU A 424 12.57 -12.31 -0.62
CA LEU A 424 11.18 -11.85 -0.46
C LEU A 424 10.36 -12.88 0.33
N ALA A 425 9.42 -12.42 1.16
CA ALA A 425 8.45 -13.28 1.83
C ALA A 425 7.06 -13.15 1.20
N ALA A 426 6.53 -14.25 0.66
CA ALA A 426 5.13 -14.37 0.26
C ALA A 426 4.30 -14.92 1.43
N SER A 427 3.88 -14.01 2.31
CA SER A 427 3.06 -14.27 3.49
C SER A 427 2.18 -13.07 3.85
N HIS A 428 1.33 -13.22 4.85
CA HIS A 428 0.53 -12.15 5.46
C HIS A 428 1.36 -11.11 6.26
N ASP A 429 2.67 -11.30 6.41
CA ASP A 429 3.63 -10.24 6.76
C ASP A 429 4.66 -10.16 5.62
N GLY A 430 4.23 -9.60 4.48
CA GLY A 430 5.08 -9.44 3.30
C GLY A 430 6.35 -8.64 3.64
N SER A 431 7.49 -9.01 3.07
CA SER A 431 8.77 -8.35 3.38
C SER A 431 9.82 -8.61 2.30
N ALA A 432 10.91 -7.83 2.34
CA ALA A 432 12.10 -8.08 1.54
C ALA A 432 13.39 -7.88 2.34
N CYS A 433 14.48 -8.51 1.90
CA CYS A 433 15.82 -8.32 2.43
C CYS A 433 16.88 -8.40 1.33
N LEU A 434 17.72 -7.36 1.21
CA LEU A 434 18.95 -7.40 0.43
C LEU A 434 20.11 -7.87 1.31
N LEU A 435 20.73 -9.00 0.95
CA LEU A 435 22.02 -9.44 1.49
C LEU A 435 23.18 -8.98 0.61
N ARG A 436 24.33 -8.80 1.26
CA ARG A 436 25.64 -8.59 0.64
C ARG A 436 26.69 -9.41 1.37
N ASP A 437 27.39 -10.30 0.64
CA ASP A 437 28.41 -11.22 1.16
C ASP A 437 27.96 -11.97 2.44
N GLY A 438 26.74 -12.52 2.43
CA GLY A 438 26.17 -13.27 3.54
C GLY A 438 25.72 -12.43 4.75
N ARG A 439 25.73 -11.09 4.66
CA ARG A 439 25.20 -10.17 5.70
C ARG A 439 23.95 -9.44 5.20
N PRO A 440 22.92 -9.22 6.05
CA PRO A 440 21.85 -8.28 5.75
C PRO A 440 22.39 -6.87 5.55
N GLU A 441 22.13 -6.28 4.38
CA GLU A 441 22.44 -4.89 4.07
C GLU A 441 21.21 -4.02 4.34
N VAL A 442 20.05 -4.38 3.78
CA VAL A 442 18.74 -3.72 4.02
C VAL A 442 17.64 -4.78 4.18
N ALA A 443 16.65 -4.55 5.05
CA ALA A 443 15.43 -5.36 5.14
C ALA A 443 14.25 -4.54 5.66
N ILE A 444 13.03 -4.81 5.17
CA ILE A 444 11.81 -4.14 5.64
C ILE A 444 10.54 -5.00 5.48
N PRO A 445 9.58 -4.95 6.44
CA PRO A 445 8.21 -5.43 6.24
C PRO A 445 7.39 -4.45 5.40
N LEU A 446 6.60 -4.97 4.47
CA LEU A 446 5.72 -4.21 3.56
C LEU A 446 4.77 -3.27 4.33
N GLU A 447 4.29 -3.67 5.50
CA GLU A 447 3.45 -2.81 6.36
C GLU A 447 4.09 -1.45 6.71
N ARG A 448 5.42 -1.34 6.76
CA ARG A 448 6.11 -0.05 6.99
C ARG A 448 5.88 0.93 5.83
N LEU A 449 5.68 0.45 4.60
CA LEU A 449 5.59 1.25 3.39
C LEU A 449 4.14 1.57 3.02
N THR A 450 3.31 0.53 2.87
CA THR A 450 1.89 0.66 2.48
C THR A 450 1.00 1.26 3.57
N ARG A 451 1.52 1.33 4.80
CA ARG A 451 0.83 1.80 6.03
C ARG A 451 -0.36 0.92 6.46
N VAL A 452 -0.59 -0.22 5.80
CA VAL A 452 -1.56 -1.26 6.19
C VAL A 452 -0.86 -2.25 7.12
N LYS A 453 -1.51 -2.70 8.20
CA LYS A 453 -0.92 -3.69 9.13
C LYS A 453 -1.08 -5.11 8.63
N HIS A 454 -0.06 -5.95 8.82
CA HIS A 454 -0.06 -7.33 8.32
C HIS A 454 -0.42 -7.36 6.82
N ASP A 455 0.29 -6.54 6.06
CA ASP A 455 0.11 -6.42 4.62
C ASP A 455 1.04 -7.39 3.89
N GLY A 456 0.56 -7.92 2.77
CA GLY A 456 1.13 -9.06 2.08
C GLY A 456 0.12 -10.19 1.87
N GLU A 457 0.53 -11.17 1.09
CA GLU A 457 -0.32 -12.25 0.58
C GLU A 457 0.49 -13.54 0.40
N GLY A 458 -0.17 -14.68 0.20
CA GLY A 458 0.51 -15.97 0.00
C GLY A 458 1.30 -16.10 -1.31
N ALA A 459 1.21 -15.10 -2.20
CA ALA A 459 1.88 -14.99 -3.48
C ALA A 459 3.03 -13.96 -3.43
N LEU A 460 3.96 -14.02 -4.38
CA LEU A 460 4.92 -12.94 -4.59
C LEU A 460 4.21 -11.67 -5.09
N GLY A 461 4.01 -10.70 -4.19
CA GLY A 461 3.48 -9.36 -4.48
C GLY A 461 4.25 -8.20 -3.84
N ALA A 462 5.17 -8.46 -2.89
CA ALA A 462 5.89 -7.47 -2.11
C ALA A 462 6.99 -6.68 -2.88
N GLU A 463 6.73 -6.28 -4.13
CA GLU A 463 7.68 -5.55 -4.96
C GLU A 463 8.11 -4.20 -4.35
N GLU A 464 7.25 -3.54 -3.58
CA GLU A 464 7.56 -2.24 -2.97
C GLU A 464 8.67 -2.35 -1.91
N ALA A 465 8.56 -3.34 -1.01
CA ALA A 465 9.62 -3.66 -0.05
C ALA A 465 10.94 -4.05 -0.77
N ALA A 466 10.83 -4.78 -1.88
CA ALA A 466 11.98 -5.17 -2.69
C ALA A 466 12.65 -3.98 -3.39
N ARG A 467 11.87 -3.07 -3.98
CA ARG A 467 12.36 -1.80 -4.56
C ARG A 467 13.02 -0.92 -3.50
N TYR A 468 12.37 -0.72 -2.36
CA TYR A 468 12.92 0.01 -1.22
C TYR A 468 14.30 -0.52 -0.79
N CYS A 469 14.50 -1.84 -0.75
CA CYS A 469 15.80 -2.44 -0.42
C CYS A 469 16.87 -2.17 -1.48
N LEU A 470 16.50 -2.11 -2.76
CA LEU A 470 17.40 -1.80 -3.87
C LEU A 470 17.73 -0.30 -3.96
N ASP A 471 16.72 0.56 -3.88
CA ASP A 471 16.86 2.01 -3.90
C ASP A 471 17.72 2.48 -2.70
N SER A 472 17.51 1.90 -1.52
CA SER A 472 18.33 2.15 -0.31
C SER A 472 19.81 1.79 -0.48
N ALA A 473 20.14 0.89 -1.40
CA ALA A 473 21.50 0.46 -1.70
C ALA A 473 22.06 1.08 -3.01
N GLY A 474 21.28 1.92 -3.70
CA GLY A 474 21.63 2.48 -5.01
C GLY A 474 21.74 1.42 -6.12
N LEU A 475 20.97 0.33 -6.01
CA LEU A 475 20.99 -0.82 -6.92
C LEU A 475 19.73 -0.88 -7.79
N ARG A 476 19.80 -1.69 -8.85
CA ARG A 476 18.66 -2.07 -9.70
C ARG A 476 18.49 -3.59 -9.69
N PRO A 477 17.38 -4.16 -10.17
CA PRO A 477 17.18 -5.62 -10.21
C PRO A 477 18.26 -6.36 -11.01
N GLU A 478 18.87 -5.75 -12.04
CA GLU A 478 19.94 -6.39 -12.80
C GLU A 478 21.22 -6.60 -11.97
N ASP A 479 21.42 -5.74 -10.96
CA ASP A 479 22.60 -5.69 -10.09
C ASP A 479 22.55 -6.68 -8.91
N VAL A 480 21.45 -7.44 -8.77
CA VAL A 480 21.24 -8.53 -7.79
C VAL A 480 21.66 -9.87 -8.40
N ASP A 481 22.61 -10.59 -7.83
CA ASP A 481 23.12 -11.81 -8.47
C ASP A 481 22.11 -12.96 -8.43
N ALA A 482 21.39 -13.12 -7.31
CA ALA A 482 20.31 -14.10 -7.15
C ALA A 482 19.08 -13.54 -6.40
N PHE A 483 17.89 -14.02 -6.77
CA PHE A 483 16.64 -13.75 -6.06
C PHE A 483 16.24 -14.97 -5.23
N ALA A 484 15.71 -14.77 -4.04
CA ALA A 484 15.28 -15.84 -3.14
C ALA A 484 13.90 -15.55 -2.59
N PHE A 485 13.10 -16.58 -2.34
CA PHE A 485 11.79 -16.41 -1.71
C PHE A 485 11.31 -17.65 -0.97
N ASN A 486 10.44 -17.42 0.01
CA ASN A 486 9.57 -18.44 0.59
C ASN A 486 8.11 -18.07 0.32
N SER A 487 7.25 -19.09 0.28
CA SER A 487 5.80 -18.96 0.29
C SER A 487 5.23 -19.98 1.27
N GLN A 488 4.11 -19.61 1.92
CA GLN A 488 3.38 -20.43 2.86
C GLN A 488 2.50 -21.48 2.12
N PRO A 489 1.66 -21.11 1.12
CA PRO A 489 1.04 -22.07 0.20
C PRO A 489 1.87 -22.30 -1.08
N LEU A 490 2.74 -23.32 -1.11
CA LEU A 490 3.50 -23.66 -2.34
C LEU A 490 2.67 -24.43 -3.37
N LEU A 491 1.68 -25.23 -2.92
CA LEU A 491 1.03 -26.25 -3.74
C LEU A 491 -0.41 -25.86 -4.15
N PRO A 492 -0.75 -25.89 -5.45
CA PRO A 492 -2.09 -25.53 -5.92
C PRO A 492 -3.21 -26.38 -5.31
N GLY A 493 -4.26 -25.74 -4.81
CA GLY A 493 -5.61 -26.31 -4.66
C GLY A 493 -5.95 -27.12 -3.41
N TRP A 494 -5.04 -27.27 -2.43
CA TRP A 494 -5.27 -28.19 -1.29
C TRP A 494 -5.19 -27.60 0.12
N VAL A 495 -4.96 -26.30 0.24
CA VAL A 495 -5.17 -25.49 1.46
C VAL A 495 -6.06 -24.31 1.06
N GLY A 496 -6.81 -23.71 1.99
CA GLY A 496 -7.83 -22.66 1.72
C GLY A 496 -7.31 -21.31 1.21
N LEU A 497 -6.15 -21.29 0.55
CA LEU A 497 -5.49 -20.16 -0.08
C LEU A 497 -4.91 -20.66 -1.41
N SER A 498 -5.77 -20.84 -2.42
CA SER A 498 -5.39 -21.26 -3.79
C SER A 498 -4.70 -20.12 -4.54
N GLN A 499 -3.57 -19.66 -4.01
CA GLN A 499 -2.82 -18.50 -4.53
C GLN A 499 -1.87 -18.90 -5.67
N PRO A 500 -1.67 -18.03 -6.66
CA PRO A 500 -0.60 -18.20 -7.64
C PRO A 500 0.78 -18.00 -6.97
N LEU A 501 1.84 -18.49 -7.60
CA LEU A 501 3.22 -18.32 -7.11
C LEU A 501 3.63 -16.84 -7.01
N ALA A 502 3.07 -16.00 -7.88
CA ALA A 502 3.24 -14.55 -7.93
C ALA A 502 1.93 -13.89 -8.39
N THR A 503 1.67 -12.64 -8.01
CA THR A 503 0.49 -11.93 -8.50
C THR A 503 0.65 -11.49 -9.96
N ALA A 504 -0.46 -11.22 -10.65
CA ALA A 504 -0.47 -10.85 -12.06
C ALA A 504 0.29 -9.54 -12.38
N GLY A 505 0.64 -8.73 -11.38
CA GLY A 505 1.48 -7.53 -11.51
C GLY A 505 2.97 -7.74 -11.22
N PHE A 506 3.40 -8.93 -10.77
CA PHE A 506 4.78 -9.18 -10.35
C PHE A 506 5.72 -9.34 -11.55
N ALA A 507 6.69 -8.43 -11.66
CA ALA A 507 7.62 -8.34 -12.79
C ALA A 507 9.10 -8.24 -12.35
N LEU A 508 9.38 -8.21 -11.05
CA LEU A 508 10.74 -8.06 -10.51
C LEU A 508 11.73 -9.16 -10.96
N PHE A 509 11.29 -10.42 -11.04
CA PHE A 509 12.04 -11.56 -11.59
C PHE A 509 11.09 -12.73 -11.94
N ASP A 510 11.53 -13.67 -12.79
CA ASP A 510 10.84 -14.95 -13.01
C ASP A 510 11.09 -15.90 -11.81
N PRO A 511 10.09 -16.27 -11.00
CA PRO A 511 10.27 -17.18 -9.86
C PRO A 511 10.77 -18.58 -10.26
N LEU A 512 10.52 -18.99 -11.51
CA LEU A 512 10.94 -20.26 -12.10
C LEU A 512 12.21 -20.10 -12.97
N GLY A 513 12.90 -18.97 -12.87
CA GLY A 513 14.12 -18.62 -13.61
C GLY A 513 15.43 -19.06 -12.95
N PRO A 514 16.56 -19.04 -13.68
CA PRO A 514 17.83 -19.63 -13.22
C PRO A 514 18.56 -18.86 -12.10
N ARG A 515 18.22 -17.57 -11.90
CA ARG A 515 18.72 -16.73 -10.79
C ARG A 515 17.88 -16.87 -9.51
N SER A 516 16.76 -17.60 -9.58
CA SER A 516 15.72 -17.62 -8.56
C SER A 516 15.83 -18.86 -7.68
N PHE A 517 15.58 -18.70 -6.37
CA PHE A 517 15.60 -19.77 -5.37
C PHE A 517 14.31 -19.78 -4.56
N PHE A 518 13.63 -20.92 -4.48
CA PHE A 518 12.60 -21.18 -3.47
C PHE A 518 13.22 -21.83 -2.23
N VAL A 519 12.73 -21.42 -1.06
CA VAL A 519 13.15 -21.90 0.26
C VAL A 519 11.92 -22.26 1.10
N SER A 520 11.88 -23.46 1.68
CA SER A 520 10.82 -23.88 2.60
C SER A 520 10.64 -22.88 3.75
N HIS A 521 9.38 -22.50 4.04
CA HIS A 521 9.03 -21.47 5.04
C HIS A 521 9.69 -21.64 6.42
N HIS A 522 9.62 -22.84 7.02
CA HIS A 522 10.30 -23.10 8.29
C HIS A 522 11.83 -23.08 8.18
N LEU A 523 12.39 -23.51 7.04
CA LEU A 523 13.84 -23.43 6.83
C LEU A 523 14.29 -21.98 6.69
N ALA A 524 13.50 -21.10 6.07
CA ALA A 524 13.76 -19.66 6.04
C ALA A 524 13.75 -19.06 7.46
N HIS A 525 12.68 -19.29 8.25
CA HIS A 525 12.64 -18.92 9.67
C HIS A 525 13.90 -19.38 10.44
N ALA A 526 14.29 -20.64 10.26
CA ALA A 526 15.47 -21.21 10.92
C ALA A 526 16.79 -20.54 10.50
N TRP A 527 16.99 -20.26 9.21
CA TRP A 527 18.19 -19.57 8.71
C TRP A 527 18.30 -18.14 9.25
N ALA A 528 17.20 -17.37 9.25
CA ALA A 528 17.19 -16.00 9.76
C ALA A 528 17.60 -15.96 11.25
N ALA A 529 17.00 -16.82 12.07
CA ALA A 529 17.27 -16.88 13.49
C ALA A 529 18.67 -17.43 13.82
N PHE A 530 19.15 -18.46 13.12
CA PHE A 530 20.48 -19.03 13.39
C PHE A 530 21.61 -18.08 12.97
N ALA A 531 21.52 -17.46 11.79
CA ALA A 531 22.56 -16.54 11.31
C ALA A 531 22.70 -15.32 12.24
N ALA A 532 21.59 -14.83 12.79
CA ALA A 532 21.55 -13.76 13.78
C ALA A 532 22.02 -14.20 15.18
N SER A 533 21.96 -15.51 15.50
CA SER A 533 22.33 -16.03 16.81
C SER A 533 23.86 -15.98 17.05
N PRO A 534 24.30 -15.79 18.31
CA PRO A 534 25.71 -15.75 18.68
C PRO A 534 26.39 -17.14 18.73
N PHE A 535 25.67 -18.21 18.39
CA PHE A 535 26.14 -19.59 18.53
C PHE A 535 26.73 -20.12 17.22
N ASP A 536 27.81 -20.91 17.29
CA ASP A 536 28.34 -21.62 16.11
C ASP A 536 27.68 -22.98 15.87
N ALA A 537 26.96 -23.50 16.86
CA ALA A 537 26.09 -24.67 16.71
C ALA A 537 24.88 -24.54 17.66
N ALA A 538 23.68 -24.86 17.18
CA ALA A 538 22.46 -24.75 17.98
C ALA A 538 21.35 -25.70 17.52
N LEU A 539 20.51 -26.10 18.47
CA LEU A 539 19.16 -26.60 18.20
C LEU A 539 18.30 -25.39 17.78
N VAL A 540 17.88 -25.35 16.52
CA VAL A 540 16.94 -24.32 16.03
C VAL A 540 15.55 -24.91 16.03
N VAL A 541 14.64 -24.34 16.81
CA VAL A 541 13.22 -24.73 16.84
C VAL A 541 12.39 -23.60 16.24
N VAL A 542 11.63 -23.94 15.22
CA VAL A 542 10.64 -23.09 14.55
C VAL A 542 9.26 -23.57 14.96
N ALA A 543 8.45 -22.70 15.55
CA ALA A 543 7.07 -23.01 15.90
C ALA A 543 6.16 -21.89 15.38
N ASP A 544 5.16 -22.26 14.58
CA ASP A 544 4.34 -21.30 13.84
C ASP A 544 2.84 -21.61 13.94
N GLY A 545 1.99 -20.67 13.51
CA GLY A 545 0.56 -20.93 13.32
C GLY A 545 0.35 -21.99 12.25
N SER A 546 0.94 -21.73 11.09
CA SER A 546 1.12 -22.64 9.97
C SER A 546 2.31 -22.19 9.12
N GLY A 547 3.20 -23.12 8.79
CA GLY A 547 4.29 -22.92 7.85
C GLY A 547 3.96 -23.42 6.46
N GLY A 548 5.00 -23.78 5.72
CA GLY A 548 4.93 -24.22 4.34
C GLY A 548 4.19 -25.56 4.16
N SER A 549 3.68 -25.77 2.94
CA SER A 549 3.17 -27.06 2.46
C SER A 549 4.12 -27.67 1.41
N THR A 550 4.68 -28.84 1.70
CA THR A 550 5.50 -29.62 0.75
C THR A 550 5.03 -31.07 0.70
N VAL A 551 5.24 -31.75 -0.43
CA VAL A 551 5.06 -33.20 -0.54
C VAL A 551 6.36 -33.87 -0.09
N GLY A 552 6.25 -34.74 0.91
CA GLY A 552 7.41 -35.33 1.60
C GLY A 552 7.62 -34.70 2.98
N ALA A 553 8.68 -35.13 3.68
CA ALA A 553 9.03 -34.62 5.00
C ALA A 553 10.11 -33.53 4.96
N ASP A 554 10.90 -33.50 3.89
CA ASP A 554 12.11 -32.70 3.74
C ASP A 554 11.84 -31.21 3.49
N ASP A 555 12.90 -30.39 3.60
CA ASP A 555 12.86 -29.00 3.17
C ASP A 555 13.50 -28.79 1.81
N LEU A 556 12.95 -27.80 1.09
CA LEU A 556 13.36 -27.47 -0.27
C LEU A 556 14.24 -26.21 -0.25
N VAL A 557 15.38 -26.29 -0.96
CA VAL A 557 16.17 -25.14 -1.42
C VAL A 557 16.42 -25.36 -2.91
N LEU A 558 15.44 -24.97 -3.73
CA LEU A 558 15.39 -25.30 -5.17
C LEU A 558 15.63 -24.05 -6.02
N ARG A 559 16.47 -24.18 -7.05
CA ARG A 559 16.53 -23.17 -8.13
C ARG A 559 15.25 -23.21 -8.96
N GLY A 560 14.84 -22.09 -9.55
CA GLY A 560 13.60 -21.94 -10.31
C GLY A 560 13.28 -23.07 -11.32
N PRO A 561 14.24 -23.58 -12.12
CA PRO A 561 14.01 -24.74 -12.98
C PRO A 561 13.65 -26.02 -12.20
N ALA A 562 14.41 -26.35 -11.16
CA ALA A 562 14.11 -27.51 -10.31
C ALA A 562 12.80 -27.35 -9.50
N LEU A 563 12.40 -26.10 -9.20
CA LEU A 563 11.09 -25.81 -8.61
C LEU A 563 9.95 -26.08 -9.61
N ARG A 564 10.14 -25.73 -10.88
CA ARG A 564 9.19 -26.04 -11.98
C ARG A 564 9.00 -27.55 -12.11
N ASP A 565 10.10 -28.31 -12.10
CA ASP A 565 10.08 -29.78 -12.18
C ASP A 565 9.40 -30.40 -10.95
N TYR A 566 9.70 -29.88 -9.75
CA TYR A 566 9.03 -30.31 -8.51
C TYR A 566 7.51 -30.06 -8.55
N LEU A 567 7.08 -28.84 -8.93
CA LEU A 567 5.66 -28.49 -9.02
C LEU A 567 4.91 -29.33 -10.05
N ALA A 568 5.56 -29.70 -11.16
CA ALA A 568 5.01 -30.62 -12.15
C ALA A 568 4.93 -32.09 -11.67
N ALA A 569 5.79 -32.50 -10.72
CA ALA A 569 5.81 -33.85 -10.15
C ALA A 569 4.87 -34.05 -8.94
N VAL A 570 4.42 -32.94 -8.32
CA VAL A 570 3.11 -32.72 -7.69
C VAL A 570 2.05 -33.86 -7.58
N PRO A 571 2.09 -34.91 -6.73
CA PRO A 571 0.95 -35.84 -6.65
C PRO A 571 -0.30 -35.16 -6.04
N PRO A 572 -1.53 -35.50 -6.48
CA PRO A 572 -2.78 -34.92 -5.96
C PRO A 572 -3.13 -35.48 -4.58
N ARG A 573 -2.36 -35.08 -3.57
CA ARG A 573 -2.59 -35.36 -2.14
C ARG A 573 -2.60 -34.05 -1.38
N ARG A 574 -3.55 -33.92 -0.45
CA ARG A 574 -3.60 -32.80 0.50
C ARG A 574 -2.29 -32.77 1.32
N PRO A 575 -1.47 -31.70 1.22
CA PRO A 575 -0.25 -31.59 1.99
C PRO A 575 -0.61 -31.21 3.42
N ALA A 576 0.14 -31.74 4.40
CA ALA A 576 0.03 -31.29 5.77
C ALA A 576 0.86 -30.01 5.96
N LEU A 577 0.32 -29.01 6.64
CA LEU A 577 1.02 -27.77 6.97
C LEU A 577 2.03 -28.04 8.06
N HIS A 578 3.27 -27.58 7.89
CA HIS A 578 4.27 -27.66 8.97
C HIS A 578 3.83 -26.74 10.13
N VAL A 579 3.87 -27.20 11.38
CA VAL A 579 3.51 -26.36 12.56
C VAL A 579 4.64 -26.27 13.59
N LEU A 580 5.53 -27.27 13.61
CA LEU A 580 6.83 -27.18 14.27
C LEU A 580 7.90 -27.87 13.44
N SER A 581 9.12 -27.32 13.44
CA SER A 581 10.31 -27.99 12.92
C SER A 581 11.50 -27.74 13.83
N ALA A 582 12.27 -28.79 14.10
CA ALA A 582 13.49 -28.71 14.88
C ALA A 582 14.69 -29.16 14.05
N TYR A 583 15.79 -28.40 14.12
CA TYR A 583 16.98 -28.59 13.30
C TYR A 583 18.24 -28.59 14.17
N ALA A 584 19.25 -29.35 13.78
CA ALA A 584 20.64 -29.11 14.18
C ALA A 584 21.30 -28.21 13.13
N PHE A 585 21.73 -27.02 13.54
CA PHE A 585 22.57 -26.12 12.74
C PHE A 585 24.01 -26.13 13.27
N ARG A 586 24.98 -26.02 12.35
CA ARG A 586 26.39 -25.73 12.60
C ARG A 586 26.85 -24.68 11.57
N ARG A 587 27.66 -23.70 11.96
CA ARG A 587 27.98 -22.55 11.12
C ARG A 587 28.89 -22.95 9.95
N GLY A 588 28.36 -22.83 8.73
CA GLY A 588 29.02 -23.26 7.50
C GLY A 588 28.59 -24.65 6.99
N GLU A 589 27.83 -25.40 7.78
CA GLU A 589 27.23 -26.68 7.37
C GLU A 589 25.77 -26.50 6.91
N PRO A 590 25.26 -27.34 5.99
CA PRO A 590 23.83 -27.44 5.75
C PRO A 590 23.08 -27.92 7.01
N PRO A 591 21.94 -27.32 7.36
CA PRO A 591 21.18 -27.72 8.54
C PRO A 591 20.51 -29.09 8.38
N ARG A 592 20.47 -29.86 9.46
CA ARG A 592 19.83 -31.18 9.52
C ARG A 592 18.51 -31.10 10.25
N LEU A 593 17.39 -31.36 9.57
CA LEU A 593 16.09 -31.56 10.20
C LEU A 593 16.16 -32.76 11.17
N LEU A 594 15.70 -32.57 12.41
CA LEU A 594 15.68 -33.58 13.47
C LEU A 594 14.27 -34.14 13.68
N SER A 595 13.26 -33.26 13.65
CA SER A 595 11.86 -33.63 13.78
C SER A 595 10.94 -32.53 13.21
N ARG A 596 9.74 -32.95 12.79
CA ARG A 596 8.71 -32.09 12.22
C ARG A 596 7.34 -32.52 12.74
N GLU A 597 6.52 -31.55 13.09
CA GLU A 597 5.09 -31.74 13.41
C GLU A 597 4.27 -31.00 12.36
N THR A 598 3.16 -31.61 11.94
CA THR A 598 2.29 -31.09 10.89
C THR A 598 0.81 -31.11 11.31
N ALA A 599 -0.03 -30.30 10.65
CA ALA A 599 -1.48 -30.28 10.83
C ALA A 599 -2.20 -30.25 9.47
N ASP A 600 -3.40 -30.84 9.38
CA ASP A 600 -4.11 -31.01 8.09
C ASP A 600 -4.59 -29.68 7.47
N SER A 601 -4.78 -28.64 8.27
CA SER A 601 -5.20 -27.30 7.85
C SER A 601 -5.02 -26.30 8.98
N PHE A 602 -4.87 -25.02 8.63
CA PHE A 602 -5.04 -23.89 9.55
C PHE A 602 -6.45 -23.31 9.38
N ASN A 603 -7.33 -23.49 10.36
CA ASN A 603 -8.71 -23.01 10.29
C ASN A 603 -9.27 -22.60 11.66
N VAL A 604 -8.98 -21.35 12.05
CA VAL A 604 -9.40 -20.73 13.33
C VAL A 604 -10.91 -20.84 13.64
N ARG A 605 -11.78 -21.08 12.65
CA ARG A 605 -13.22 -21.34 12.88
C ARG A 605 -13.45 -22.79 13.31
N CYS A 606 -12.92 -23.77 12.56
CA CYS A 606 -13.15 -25.19 12.81
C CYS A 606 -12.27 -25.76 13.93
N GLY A 607 -10.97 -25.43 13.97
CA GLY A 607 -10.00 -25.97 14.93
C GLY A 607 -9.18 -27.13 14.35
N SER A 608 -7.85 -27.00 14.36
CA SER A 608 -6.88 -28.07 14.16
C SER A 608 -6.06 -28.36 15.42
N SER A 609 -5.18 -29.37 15.36
CA SER A 609 -4.27 -29.74 16.44
C SER A 609 -3.08 -28.77 16.65
N SER A 610 -3.02 -27.65 15.93
CA SER A 610 -1.95 -26.65 16.06
C SER A 610 -2.10 -25.80 17.34
N LEU A 611 -0.99 -25.65 18.08
CA LEU A 611 -0.94 -24.75 19.24
C LEU A 611 -1.16 -23.29 18.86
N GLY A 612 -0.55 -22.87 17.74
CA GLY A 612 -0.69 -21.51 17.22
C GLY A 612 -2.11 -21.22 16.74
N GLU A 613 -2.77 -22.17 16.09
CA GLU A 613 -4.15 -22.00 15.64
C GLU A 613 -5.12 -21.88 16.82
N THR A 614 -4.99 -22.70 17.88
CA THR A 614 -5.89 -22.56 19.04
C THR A 614 -5.73 -21.20 19.70
N TYR A 615 -4.50 -20.71 19.83
CA TYR A 615 -4.21 -19.37 20.37
C TYR A 615 -4.82 -18.25 19.48
N ALA A 616 -4.68 -18.38 18.16
CA ALA A 616 -5.26 -17.48 17.17
C ALA A 616 -6.81 -17.53 17.12
N ALA A 617 -7.41 -18.70 17.34
CA ALA A 617 -8.85 -18.92 17.39
C ALA A 617 -9.49 -18.33 18.66
N VAL A 618 -8.84 -18.49 19.82
CA VAL A 618 -9.26 -17.81 21.06
C VAL A 618 -9.09 -16.30 20.92
N SER A 619 -8.03 -15.81 20.28
CA SER A 619 -7.89 -14.39 19.93
C SER A 619 -9.03 -13.90 19.03
N ALA A 620 -9.42 -14.69 18.02
CA ALA A 620 -10.53 -14.36 17.13
C ALA A 620 -11.88 -14.31 17.87
N TYR A 621 -12.11 -15.22 18.82
CA TYR A 621 -13.31 -15.22 19.68
C TYR A 621 -13.35 -14.00 20.60
N VAL A 622 -12.24 -13.67 21.29
CA VAL A 622 -12.20 -12.59 22.31
C VAL A 622 -12.08 -11.18 21.71
N PHE A 623 -11.52 -11.03 20.51
CA PHE A 623 -11.23 -9.70 19.92
C PHE A 623 -11.75 -9.49 18.50
N GLY A 624 -12.49 -10.46 17.93
CA GLY A 624 -12.92 -10.42 16.52
C GLY A 624 -11.78 -10.53 15.50
N SER A 625 -10.56 -10.85 15.91
CA SER A 625 -9.37 -10.88 15.05
C SER A 625 -8.32 -11.86 15.54
N TRP A 626 -7.79 -12.69 14.63
CA TRP A 626 -6.75 -13.67 14.94
C TRP A 626 -5.35 -13.03 15.11
N HIS A 627 -5.07 -11.94 14.38
CA HIS A 627 -3.88 -11.09 14.57
C HIS A 627 -3.82 -10.44 15.98
N ALA A 628 -4.92 -10.43 16.73
CA ALA A 628 -4.95 -9.90 18.10
C ALA A 628 -4.31 -10.83 19.15
N SER A 629 -3.59 -11.88 18.76
CA SER A 629 -2.93 -12.82 19.68
C SER A 629 -2.01 -12.12 20.70
N GLY A 630 -1.32 -11.05 20.29
CA GLY A 630 -0.54 -10.20 21.20
C GLY A 630 -1.37 -9.40 22.24
N LYS A 631 -2.68 -9.23 22.02
CA LYS A 631 -3.62 -8.76 23.05
C LYS A 631 -4.02 -9.88 24.01
N LEU A 632 -4.23 -11.11 23.51
CA LEU A 632 -4.59 -12.26 24.36
C LEU A 632 -3.49 -12.54 25.39
N MET A 633 -2.23 -12.48 24.97
CA MET A 633 -1.07 -12.57 25.87
C MET A 633 -1.05 -11.44 26.92
N GLY A 634 -1.48 -10.23 26.54
CA GLY A 634 -1.58 -9.08 27.45
C GLY A 634 -2.83 -9.09 28.34
N LEU A 635 -3.84 -9.89 28.02
CA LEU A 635 -5.06 -10.07 28.81
C LEU A 635 -4.90 -11.17 29.87
N ALA A 636 -4.11 -12.21 29.59
CA ALA A 636 -3.87 -13.34 30.49
C ALA A 636 -3.47 -12.95 31.94
N PRO A 637 -2.59 -11.94 32.19
CA PRO A 637 -2.26 -11.48 33.55
C PRO A 637 -3.44 -10.96 34.39
N HIS A 638 -4.57 -10.59 33.76
CA HIS A 638 -5.76 -10.12 34.47
C HIS A 638 -6.67 -11.26 34.95
N GLY A 639 -6.40 -12.50 34.52
CA GLY A 639 -7.24 -13.67 34.77
C GLY A 639 -6.57 -14.79 35.56
N ASP A 640 -7.34 -15.84 35.75
CA ASP A 640 -7.03 -16.96 36.64
C ASP A 640 -7.33 -18.29 35.92
N ALA A 641 -6.26 -19.03 35.60
CA ALA A 641 -6.32 -20.27 34.84
C ALA A 641 -7.00 -21.42 35.60
N GLU A 642 -7.01 -21.37 36.94
CA GLU A 642 -7.63 -22.38 37.78
C GLU A 642 -9.11 -22.06 38.03
N ARG A 643 -9.48 -20.77 38.10
CA ARG A 643 -10.89 -20.33 38.08
C ARG A 643 -11.60 -20.66 36.76
N TYR A 644 -10.89 -20.69 35.64
CA TYR A 644 -11.41 -21.22 34.38
C TYR A 644 -11.63 -22.75 34.41
N GLY A 645 -11.01 -23.44 35.37
CA GLY A 645 -11.11 -24.88 35.56
C GLY A 645 -10.09 -25.68 34.75
N PRO A 646 -10.34 -26.99 34.56
CA PRO A 646 -9.32 -27.95 34.15
C PRO A 646 -8.79 -27.73 32.74
N SER A 647 -7.60 -28.31 32.51
CA SER A 647 -6.86 -28.42 31.24
C SER A 647 -7.72 -28.33 29.97
N LEU A 648 -7.26 -27.54 29.01
CA LEU A 648 -7.72 -27.57 27.60
C LEU A 648 -6.82 -28.46 26.72
N LEU A 649 -5.80 -29.08 27.33
CA LEU A 649 -4.91 -30.06 26.71
C LEU A 649 -5.28 -31.47 27.11
N GLU A 650 -5.25 -32.37 26.13
CA GLU A 650 -5.27 -33.82 26.27
C GLU A 650 -3.99 -34.41 25.63
N GLU A 651 -3.62 -35.64 25.99
CA GLU A 651 -2.42 -36.30 25.46
C GLU A 651 -2.75 -37.09 24.18
N GLY A 652 -2.04 -36.80 23.09
CA GLY A 652 -2.21 -37.49 21.81
C GLY A 652 -1.53 -38.88 21.78
N PRO A 653 -1.82 -39.72 20.78
CA PRO A 653 -1.21 -41.05 20.62
C PRO A 653 0.32 -41.05 20.49
N ASP A 654 0.90 -39.89 20.21
CA ASP A 654 2.34 -39.64 20.11
C ASP A 654 2.97 -39.12 21.42
N GLY A 655 2.22 -39.06 22.52
CA GLY A 655 2.63 -38.54 23.82
C GLY A 655 2.77 -37.01 23.87
N LEU A 656 2.28 -36.27 22.87
CA LEU A 656 2.26 -34.81 22.88
C LEU A 656 0.94 -34.27 23.40
N LEU A 657 1.02 -33.28 24.29
CA LEU A 657 -0.13 -32.50 24.74
C LEU A 657 -0.68 -31.67 23.56
N ARG A 658 -1.99 -31.77 23.31
CA ARG A 658 -2.68 -31.15 22.18
C ARG A 658 -3.94 -30.45 22.69
N PHE A 659 -4.22 -29.26 22.17
CA PHE A 659 -5.47 -28.57 22.49
C PHE A 659 -6.66 -29.31 21.90
N THR A 660 -7.77 -29.38 22.64
CA THR A 660 -9.03 -29.95 22.15
C THR A 660 -10.12 -28.91 22.03
N THR A 661 -11.23 -29.28 21.38
CA THR A 661 -12.40 -28.41 21.19
C THR A 661 -13.17 -28.12 22.50
N ALA A 662 -12.71 -28.63 23.65
CA ALA A 662 -13.32 -28.43 24.95
C ALA A 662 -13.56 -26.94 25.29
N TRP A 663 -12.67 -26.02 24.88
CA TRP A 663 -12.88 -24.58 25.10
C TRP A 663 -14.10 -24.06 24.34
N LYS A 664 -14.29 -24.48 23.08
CA LYS A 664 -15.46 -24.12 22.28
C LYS A 664 -16.74 -24.61 22.96
N LEU A 665 -16.74 -25.83 23.51
CA LEU A 665 -17.89 -26.39 24.21
C LEU A 665 -18.22 -25.65 25.52
N ARG A 666 -17.21 -25.14 26.25
CA ARG A 666 -17.40 -24.31 27.46
C ARG A 666 -17.96 -22.92 27.12
N GLU A 667 -17.47 -22.30 26.05
CA GLU A 667 -17.89 -20.95 25.64
C GLU A 667 -19.17 -20.91 24.78
N ALA A 668 -19.57 -22.01 24.13
CA ALA A 668 -20.73 -22.08 23.20
C ALA A 668 -22.11 -21.74 23.80
N ARG A 669 -22.20 -21.45 25.10
CA ARG A 669 -23.43 -21.00 25.79
C ARG A 669 -23.36 -19.53 26.24
N ARG A 670 -22.33 -18.79 25.80
CA ARG A 670 -22.14 -17.37 26.07
C ARG A 670 -22.19 -16.61 24.75
N ASP A 671 -23.10 -15.64 24.64
CA ASP A 671 -22.89 -14.53 23.71
C ASP A 671 -21.51 -13.92 24.01
N PRO A 672 -20.66 -13.65 23.01
CA PRO A 672 -19.37 -13.03 23.25
C PRO A 672 -19.60 -11.60 23.80
N PRO A 673 -19.29 -11.31 25.07
CA PRO A 673 -19.43 -9.98 25.64
C PRO A 673 -18.64 -8.94 24.85
N ALA A 674 -19.22 -7.75 24.70
CA ALA A 674 -18.56 -6.61 24.05
C ALA A 674 -17.30 -6.11 24.78
N ASP A 675 -17.08 -6.56 26.02
CA ASP A 675 -15.86 -6.32 26.82
C ASP A 675 -14.98 -7.58 26.87
N PRO A 676 -13.77 -7.55 26.25
CA PRO A 676 -12.80 -8.63 26.33
C PRO A 676 -12.36 -9.02 27.75
N MET A 677 -12.47 -8.13 28.75
CA MET A 677 -12.06 -8.42 30.12
C MET A 677 -12.85 -9.59 30.73
N ALA A 678 -14.09 -9.82 30.28
CA ALA A 678 -14.87 -10.98 30.68
C ALA A 678 -14.24 -12.34 30.29
N HIS A 679 -13.33 -12.36 29.30
CA HIS A 679 -12.60 -13.57 28.87
C HIS A 679 -11.19 -13.70 29.48
N ARG A 680 -10.83 -12.87 30.46
CA ARG A 680 -9.49 -12.90 31.09
C ARG A 680 -9.09 -14.27 31.64
N ASP A 681 -10.01 -15.00 32.24
CA ASP A 681 -9.74 -16.33 32.82
C ASP A 681 -9.51 -17.39 31.72
N LEU A 682 -10.19 -17.27 30.57
CA LEU A 682 -9.92 -18.08 29.36
C LEU A 682 -8.54 -17.75 28.78
N ALA A 683 -8.17 -16.47 28.71
CA ALA A 683 -6.85 -16.04 28.25
C ALA A 683 -5.73 -16.61 29.14
N ALA A 684 -5.92 -16.60 30.47
CA ALA A 684 -5.00 -17.20 31.44
C ALA A 684 -4.86 -18.71 31.24
N ARG A 685 -5.98 -19.47 31.12
CA ARG A 685 -5.98 -20.91 30.84
C ARG A 685 -5.22 -21.24 29.55
N VAL A 686 -5.54 -20.54 28.47
CA VAL A 686 -4.96 -20.80 27.14
C VAL A 686 -3.47 -20.47 27.10
N GLN A 687 -3.02 -19.39 27.76
CA GLN A 687 -1.60 -19.08 27.90
C GLN A 687 -0.85 -20.16 28.70
N ALA A 688 -1.36 -20.56 29.86
CA ALA A 688 -0.71 -21.54 30.72
C ALA A 688 -0.60 -22.93 30.08
N ASP A 689 -1.64 -23.34 29.34
CA ASP A 689 -1.64 -24.58 28.56
C ASP A 689 -0.73 -24.48 27.32
N PHE A 690 -0.81 -23.38 26.55
CA PHE A 690 0.05 -23.15 25.37
C PHE A 690 1.54 -23.30 25.72
N GLU A 691 1.98 -22.65 26.79
CA GLU A 691 3.36 -22.75 27.27
C GLU A 691 3.76 -24.18 27.65
N ARG A 692 2.87 -24.92 28.32
CA ARG A 692 3.12 -26.30 28.76
C ARG A 692 3.27 -27.24 27.56
N ALA A 693 2.38 -27.14 26.58
CA ALA A 693 2.42 -27.97 25.37
C ALA A 693 3.57 -27.62 24.42
N LEU A 694 4.00 -26.34 24.39
CA LEU A 694 5.13 -25.88 23.59
C LEU A 694 6.47 -26.24 24.24
N LEU A 695 6.61 -26.12 25.57
CA LEU A 695 7.82 -26.54 26.28
C LEU A 695 8.08 -28.03 26.10
N GLN A 696 7.04 -28.88 26.17
CA GLN A 696 7.14 -30.32 25.93
C GLN A 696 7.73 -30.64 24.55
N ARG A 697 7.42 -29.83 23.52
CA ARG A 697 7.93 -30.00 22.15
C ARG A 697 9.39 -29.59 22.04
N VAL A 698 9.78 -28.45 22.62
CA VAL A 698 11.19 -28.03 22.69
C VAL A 698 12.03 -29.06 23.45
N GLU A 699 11.52 -29.61 24.55
CA GLU A 699 12.16 -30.68 25.32
C GLU A 699 12.32 -31.98 24.52
N ARG A 700 11.30 -32.39 23.76
CA ARG A 700 11.38 -33.54 22.85
C ARG A 700 12.42 -33.31 21.74
N ALA A 701 12.46 -32.12 21.16
CA ALA A 701 13.44 -31.73 20.16
C ALA A 701 14.88 -31.76 20.72
N ARG A 702 15.11 -31.22 21.93
CA ARG A 702 16.44 -31.23 22.55
C ARG A 702 16.95 -32.64 22.83
N ARG A 703 16.08 -33.58 23.22
CA ARG A 703 16.45 -35.00 23.41
C ARG A 703 16.95 -35.69 22.12
N ALA A 704 16.68 -35.14 20.94
CA ALA A 704 17.19 -35.66 19.67
C ALA A 704 18.60 -35.15 19.29
N THR A 705 19.29 -34.39 20.16
CA THR A 705 20.60 -33.81 19.85
C THR A 705 21.53 -33.66 21.07
N ASP A 706 22.83 -33.61 20.77
CA ASP A 706 23.94 -33.22 21.64
C ASP A 706 23.98 -31.72 21.93
N LEU A 707 23.35 -30.90 21.08
CA LEU A 707 23.43 -29.44 21.16
C LEU A 707 22.74 -28.87 22.41
N GLU A 708 23.44 -27.97 23.11
CA GLU A 708 22.94 -27.28 24.31
C GLU A 708 22.22 -25.96 24.00
N ALA A 709 22.74 -25.19 23.05
CA ALA A 709 22.18 -23.89 22.68
C ALA A 709 20.87 -24.04 21.90
N ILE A 710 19.88 -23.20 22.23
CA ILE A 710 18.53 -23.22 21.66
C ILE A 710 18.23 -21.86 21.02
N VAL A 711 17.97 -21.89 19.73
CA VAL A 711 17.46 -20.76 18.94
C VAL A 711 15.97 -20.98 18.71
N PHE A 712 15.12 -20.03 19.11
CA PHE A 712 13.67 -20.14 18.97
C PHE A 712 13.09 -19.03 18.09
N THR A 713 12.22 -19.42 17.15
CA THR A 713 11.66 -18.55 16.10
C THR A 713 10.35 -19.11 15.52
N GLY A 714 9.78 -18.48 14.49
CA GLY A 714 8.40 -18.65 14.04
C GLY A 714 7.41 -17.84 14.87
N GLY A 715 6.17 -17.66 14.40
CA GLY A 715 5.21 -16.73 15.00
C GLY A 715 4.96 -16.92 16.51
N LEU A 716 5.13 -18.13 17.03
CA LEU A 716 4.94 -18.44 18.46
C LEU A 716 6.10 -17.90 19.34
N ALA A 717 7.28 -17.65 18.78
CA ALA A 717 8.41 -17.04 19.48
C ALA A 717 8.22 -15.53 19.78
N LEU A 718 7.12 -14.92 19.31
CA LEU A 718 6.66 -13.63 19.81
C LEU A 718 5.96 -13.72 21.19
N ASN A 719 5.62 -14.93 21.68
CA ASN A 719 5.06 -15.16 23.01
C ASN A 719 6.15 -14.99 24.08
N SER A 720 6.28 -13.76 24.57
CA SER A 720 7.39 -13.34 25.43
C SER A 720 7.33 -13.95 26.86
N CYS A 721 6.20 -14.52 27.26
CA CYS A 721 6.06 -15.28 28.50
C CYS A 721 6.66 -16.69 28.32
N PHE A 722 6.32 -17.39 27.23
CA PHE A 722 6.94 -18.67 26.89
C PHE A 722 8.45 -18.58 26.78
N ASN A 723 8.97 -17.53 26.12
CA ASN A 723 10.41 -17.31 25.97
C ASN A 723 11.13 -17.20 27.32
N GLN A 724 10.55 -16.49 28.30
CA GLN A 724 11.11 -16.45 29.65
C GLN A 724 11.05 -17.81 30.33
N ARG A 725 9.93 -18.54 30.21
CA ARG A 725 9.78 -19.90 30.78
C ARG A 725 10.78 -20.91 30.18
N LEU A 726 11.15 -20.74 28.92
CA LEU A 726 12.23 -21.52 28.29
C LEU A 726 13.60 -21.16 28.88
N VAL A 727 13.87 -19.86 29.10
CA VAL A 727 15.09 -19.40 29.80
C VAL A 727 15.16 -19.95 31.22
N GLU A 728 14.08 -19.90 31.99
CA GLU A 728 14.00 -20.44 33.37
C GLU A 728 14.26 -21.96 33.42
N ALA A 729 13.99 -22.69 32.33
CA ALA A 729 14.27 -24.11 32.21
C ALA A 729 15.69 -24.44 31.68
N ARG A 730 16.44 -23.45 31.15
CA ARG A 730 17.66 -23.70 30.33
C ARG A 730 18.86 -22.77 30.54
N GLY A 731 18.69 -21.62 31.18
CA GLY A 731 19.71 -20.56 31.31
C GLY A 731 19.70 -19.58 30.14
N ALA A 732 19.73 -18.27 30.42
CA ALA A 732 19.69 -17.24 29.37
C ALA A 732 20.88 -17.31 28.41
N GLU A 733 22.04 -17.80 28.88
CA GLU A 733 23.26 -17.95 28.08
C GLU A 733 23.13 -18.98 26.95
N ARG A 734 22.16 -19.90 27.06
CA ARG A 734 21.86 -20.92 26.05
C ARG A 734 20.70 -20.55 25.12
N CYS A 735 19.97 -19.47 25.35
CA CYS A 735 18.75 -19.14 24.61
C CYS A 735 18.90 -17.90 23.72
N PHE A 736 18.48 -17.99 22.46
CA PHE A 736 18.35 -16.85 21.55
C PHE A 736 16.96 -16.80 20.90
N PHE A 737 16.38 -15.60 20.84
CA PHE A 737 15.06 -15.33 20.27
C PHE A 737 15.21 -14.24 19.20
N PHE A 738 14.79 -14.53 17.97
CA PHE A 738 15.00 -13.61 16.84
C PHE A 738 13.98 -12.44 16.88
N PRO A 739 14.41 -11.16 16.83
CA PRO A 739 13.50 -10.00 16.95
C PRO A 739 12.36 -10.01 15.94
N ALA A 740 12.63 -10.43 14.70
CA ALA A 740 11.65 -10.57 13.63
C ALA A 740 11.17 -12.03 13.44
N SER A 741 10.79 -12.73 14.53
CA SER A 741 10.34 -14.13 14.46
C SER A 741 8.99 -14.38 13.74
N HIS A 742 8.28 -13.33 13.31
CA HIS A 742 7.09 -13.47 12.45
C HIS A 742 7.49 -13.61 10.98
N ASP A 743 6.54 -13.85 10.08
CA ASP A 743 6.84 -14.19 8.69
C ASP A 743 7.63 -13.07 7.95
N GLY A 744 7.57 -11.82 8.42
CA GLY A 744 8.43 -10.71 7.95
C GLY A 744 9.95 -10.94 8.11
N GLY A 745 10.37 -11.87 8.97
CA GLY A 745 11.77 -12.30 9.07
C GLY A 745 12.21 -13.30 7.99
N THR A 746 11.26 -13.97 7.33
CA THR A 746 11.57 -15.09 6.42
C THR A 746 12.27 -14.65 5.14
N ALA A 747 12.07 -13.42 4.66
CA ALA A 747 12.82 -12.86 3.53
C ALA A 747 14.35 -12.86 3.78
N VAL A 748 14.78 -12.53 5.01
CA VAL A 748 16.19 -12.61 5.42
C VAL A 748 16.68 -14.06 5.32
N GLY A 749 15.89 -14.99 5.84
CA GLY A 749 16.17 -16.42 5.85
C GLY A 749 16.25 -17.07 4.47
N ALA A 750 15.35 -16.70 3.56
CA ALA A 750 15.35 -17.18 2.18
C ALA A 750 16.62 -16.73 1.44
N ALA A 751 16.99 -15.45 1.59
CA ALA A 751 18.24 -14.95 1.02
C ALA A 751 19.49 -15.62 1.63
N LEU A 752 19.48 -15.90 2.94
CA LEU A 752 20.59 -16.58 3.62
C LEU A 752 20.78 -18.02 3.12
N ALA A 753 19.67 -18.76 2.95
CA ALA A 753 19.69 -20.11 2.37
C ALA A 753 20.22 -20.12 0.93
N ALA A 754 19.81 -19.15 0.10
CA ALA A 754 20.32 -19.00 -1.25
C ALA A 754 21.80 -18.57 -1.30
N SER A 755 22.24 -17.67 -0.41
CA SER A 755 23.65 -17.30 -0.23
C SER A 755 24.50 -18.52 0.15
N HIS A 756 24.00 -19.36 1.06
CA HIS A 756 24.64 -20.61 1.44
C HIS A 756 24.73 -21.60 0.25
N ALA A 757 23.66 -21.74 -0.53
CA ALA A 757 23.63 -22.56 -1.74
C ALA A 757 24.50 -22.00 -2.89
N LEU A 758 25.03 -20.77 -2.75
CA LEU A 758 26.01 -20.14 -3.64
C LEU A 758 27.43 -20.15 -3.06
N GLY A 759 27.66 -20.82 -1.92
CA GLY A 759 28.98 -20.94 -1.27
C GLY A 759 29.42 -19.71 -0.47
N VAL A 760 28.49 -18.81 -0.12
CA VAL A 760 28.76 -17.61 0.69
C VAL A 760 27.99 -17.71 2.00
N HIS A 761 28.68 -18.17 3.04
CA HIS A 761 28.11 -18.43 4.37
C HIS A 761 28.02 -17.15 5.21
N ALA A 762 27.00 -17.05 6.06
CA ALA A 762 26.86 -15.93 6.98
C ALA A 762 27.97 -15.93 8.05
N PRO A 763 28.73 -14.82 8.20
CA PRO A 763 29.78 -14.73 9.22
C PRO A 763 29.19 -14.77 10.63
N ALA A 764 30.00 -15.18 11.62
CA ALA A 764 29.60 -15.09 13.02
C ALA A 764 29.34 -13.62 13.41
N PRO A 765 28.23 -13.31 14.12
CA PRO A 765 27.95 -11.95 14.55
C PRO A 765 28.88 -11.57 15.71
N ALA A 766 29.66 -10.50 15.54
CA ALA A 766 30.64 -10.03 16.54
C ALA A 766 29.99 -9.37 17.79
N THR A 767 28.67 -9.18 17.75
CA THR A 767 27.84 -8.58 18.80
C THR A 767 26.49 -9.29 18.82
N ALA A 768 25.66 -9.02 19.84
CA ALA A 768 24.22 -9.23 19.66
C ALA A 768 23.77 -8.45 18.39
N PRO A 769 22.92 -9.01 17.53
CA PRO A 769 22.49 -8.34 16.31
C PRO A 769 21.67 -7.09 16.63
N ASP A 770 21.95 -6.05 15.85
CA ASP A 770 21.11 -4.88 15.63
C ASP A 770 20.02 -5.27 14.61
N ASP A 771 18.75 -4.98 14.90
CA ASP A 771 17.62 -5.22 13.98
C ASP A 771 17.16 -3.96 13.22
N GLY A 772 17.89 -2.85 13.38
CA GLY A 772 17.83 -1.65 12.54
C GLY A 772 18.30 -1.94 11.12
N LEU A 773 17.44 -2.56 10.31
CA LEU A 773 17.72 -2.98 8.94
C LEU A 773 17.00 -2.13 7.87
N GLY A 774 16.13 -1.19 8.26
CA GLY A 774 15.51 -0.23 7.35
C GLY A 774 16.48 0.76 6.69
N HIS A 775 15.95 1.76 6.01
CA HIS A 775 16.70 2.84 5.36
C HIS A 775 17.35 3.76 6.41
N ARG A 776 18.46 4.41 6.04
CA ARG A 776 19.07 5.48 6.84
C ARG A 776 18.76 6.82 6.19
N TYR A 777 17.74 7.50 6.69
CA TYR A 777 17.46 8.89 6.33
C TYR A 777 18.62 9.78 6.76
N GLY A 778 19.03 10.68 5.86
CA GLY A 778 20.11 11.63 6.09
C GLY A 778 19.62 12.98 6.61
N PRO A 779 20.54 13.90 6.95
CA PRO A 779 20.19 15.26 7.35
C PRO A 779 19.36 16.02 6.31
N ALA A 780 19.52 15.69 5.02
CA ALA A 780 18.73 16.28 3.93
C ALA A 780 17.25 15.84 3.96
N ASP A 781 16.96 14.58 4.29
CA ASP A 781 15.60 14.05 4.38
C ASP A 781 14.88 14.58 5.62
N VAL A 782 15.60 14.70 6.73
CA VAL A 782 15.13 15.35 7.96
C VAL A 782 14.80 16.83 7.69
N GLU A 783 15.72 17.57 7.08
CA GLU A 783 15.52 18.99 6.72
C GLU A 783 14.34 19.18 5.74
N LEU A 784 14.18 18.30 4.75
CA LEU A 784 13.04 18.32 3.83
C LEU A 784 11.70 18.09 4.54
N ALA A 785 11.64 17.11 5.44
CA ALA A 785 10.44 16.81 6.22
C ALA A 785 10.11 17.94 7.22
N LEU A 786 11.11 18.55 7.84
CA LEU A 786 10.95 19.71 8.72
C LEU A 786 10.42 20.93 7.95
N ARG A 787 10.95 21.21 6.75
CA ARG A 787 10.44 22.28 5.87
C ARG A 787 8.97 22.10 5.51
N ALA A 788 8.53 20.86 5.29
CA ALA A 788 7.14 20.52 4.99
C ALA A 788 6.15 20.69 6.18
N ARG A 789 6.65 21.10 7.36
CA ARG A 789 5.88 21.34 8.60
C ARG A 789 6.37 22.58 9.38
N ALA A 790 7.22 23.42 8.79
CA ALA A 790 7.97 24.47 9.50
C ALA A 790 7.07 25.53 10.15
N GLU A 791 5.86 25.73 9.61
CA GLU A 791 4.82 26.62 10.13
C GLU A 791 4.16 26.10 11.43
N ARG A 792 4.30 24.80 11.73
CA ARG A 792 3.66 24.10 12.87
C ARG A 792 4.64 23.59 13.93
N VAL A 793 5.95 23.64 13.69
CA VAL A 793 6.96 23.13 14.63
C VAL A 793 8.00 24.16 15.04
N GLU A 794 8.49 24.03 16.28
CA GLU A 794 9.74 24.61 16.74
C GLU A 794 10.82 23.53 16.67
N VAL A 795 12.04 23.92 16.31
CA VAL A 795 13.17 23.02 16.11
C VAL A 795 14.39 23.58 16.84
N SER A 796 15.09 22.73 17.57
CA SER A 796 16.44 22.99 18.10
C SER A 796 17.34 21.79 17.82
N ASP A 797 18.63 21.92 18.11
CA ASP A 797 19.50 20.76 18.29
C ASP A 797 19.04 19.92 19.50
N VAL A 798 19.48 18.65 19.57
CA VAL A 798 19.17 17.74 20.68
C VAL A 798 20.17 17.93 21.83
N ASP A 799 19.68 18.36 22.98
CA ASP A 799 20.35 18.12 24.26
C ASP A 799 19.65 16.98 25.01
N LEU A 800 20.40 15.93 25.35
CA LEU A 800 19.88 14.78 26.11
C LEU A 800 19.53 15.16 27.56
N ALA A 801 20.11 16.23 28.12
CA ALA A 801 19.73 16.72 29.44
C ALA A 801 18.35 17.42 29.41
N ASP A 802 18.08 18.26 28.40
CA ASP A 802 16.73 18.82 28.17
C ASP A 802 15.70 17.70 27.89
N VAL A 803 16.03 16.69 27.09
CA VAL A 803 15.12 15.55 26.86
C VAL A 803 14.87 14.76 28.16
N ALA A 804 15.89 14.55 29.00
CA ALA A 804 15.73 13.90 30.31
C ALA A 804 14.87 14.74 31.27
N GLU A 805 15.10 16.05 31.34
CA GLU A 805 14.31 16.99 32.15
C GLU A 805 12.85 17.02 31.72
N ARG A 806 12.59 17.09 30.40
CA ARG A 806 11.24 17.02 29.84
C ARG A 806 10.53 15.73 30.24
N ILE A 807 11.18 14.57 30.10
CA ILE A 807 10.56 13.29 30.48
C ILE A 807 10.33 13.21 32.00
N ALA A 808 11.26 13.70 32.82
CA ALA A 808 11.11 13.77 34.27
C ALA A 808 9.96 14.71 34.71
N GLY A 809 9.75 15.80 33.97
CA GLY A 809 8.59 16.70 34.06
C GLY A 809 7.31 16.14 33.41
N GLY A 810 7.34 14.90 32.91
CA GLY A 810 6.18 14.21 32.36
C GLY A 810 5.90 14.45 30.87
N ALA A 811 6.88 14.75 30.04
CA ALA A 811 6.69 14.74 28.58
C ALA A 811 6.57 13.31 28.02
N ILE A 812 5.77 13.14 26.97
CA ILE A 812 5.79 11.97 26.08
C ILE A 812 6.55 12.34 24.81
N VAL A 813 7.66 11.66 24.56
CA VAL A 813 8.65 12.03 23.52
C VAL A 813 8.71 10.94 22.45
N GLY A 814 8.45 11.30 21.19
CA GLY A 814 8.75 10.43 20.05
C GLY A 814 10.27 10.34 19.82
N TRP A 815 10.76 9.20 19.34
CA TRP A 815 12.17 8.99 19.03
C TRP A 815 12.32 8.31 17.66
N PHE A 816 12.96 9.03 16.75
CA PHE A 816 13.32 8.59 15.41
C PHE A 816 14.83 8.73 15.24
N GLU A 817 15.55 7.61 15.15
CA GLU A 817 17.01 7.61 15.04
C GLU A 817 17.51 6.42 14.23
N GLY A 818 18.21 6.69 13.14
CA GLY A 818 18.81 5.69 12.27
C GLY A 818 17.79 4.78 11.57
N ARG A 819 18.11 3.49 11.54
CA ARG A 819 17.49 2.49 10.67
C ARG A 819 16.30 1.83 11.36
N ALA A 820 15.15 1.77 10.71
CA ALA A 820 13.95 1.18 11.32
C ALA A 820 14.13 -0.31 11.68
N GLU A 821 13.47 -0.71 12.78
CA GLU A 821 13.41 -2.11 13.25
C GLU A 821 12.71 -3.01 12.22
N LEU A 822 13.34 -4.13 11.87
CA LEU A 822 12.69 -5.19 11.07
C LEU A 822 11.53 -5.83 11.83
N GLY A 823 11.62 -5.93 13.17
CA GLY A 823 10.64 -6.62 14.00
C GLY A 823 9.32 -5.86 14.24
N PRO A 824 8.40 -6.46 15.02
CA PRO A 824 7.13 -5.86 15.44
C PRO A 824 7.26 -5.07 16.75
N ARG A 825 8.50 -4.82 17.21
CA ARG A 825 8.85 -4.10 18.45
C ARG A 825 9.66 -2.87 18.07
N ALA A 826 9.48 -1.77 18.78
CA ALA A 826 10.43 -0.65 18.72
C ALA A 826 11.47 -0.80 19.83
N LEU A 827 12.74 -0.68 19.45
CA LEU A 827 13.89 -1.08 20.25
C LEU A 827 14.97 0.01 20.30
N GLY A 828 14.79 1.10 19.57
CA GLY A 828 15.67 2.27 19.64
C GLY A 828 15.41 3.29 18.54
N HIS A 829 14.86 2.84 17.41
CA HIS A 829 14.89 3.58 16.15
C HIS A 829 13.55 4.21 15.79
N ARG A 830 12.42 3.58 16.15
CA ARG A 830 11.06 4.08 15.92
C ARG A 830 10.21 3.94 17.20
N SER A 831 10.60 4.66 18.25
CA SER A 831 10.08 4.51 19.62
C SER A 831 9.29 5.71 20.15
N ILE A 832 8.55 5.52 21.23
CA ILE A 832 7.95 6.57 22.06
C ILE A 832 8.35 6.33 23.51
N LEU A 833 8.87 7.38 24.15
CA LEU A 833 9.46 7.39 25.48
C LEU A 833 8.61 8.19 26.47
N ALA A 834 8.51 7.72 27.72
CA ALA A 834 7.87 8.44 28.82
C ALA A 834 8.37 7.97 30.20
N ASP A 835 7.99 8.69 31.26
CA ASP A 835 8.28 8.36 32.66
C ASP A 835 7.66 6.99 33.07
N PRO A 836 8.42 6.08 33.70
CA PRO A 836 7.94 4.74 34.06
C PRO A 836 7.17 4.67 35.40
N ARG A 837 7.18 5.72 36.22
CA ARG A 837 6.85 5.64 37.66
C ARG A 837 5.36 5.55 37.94
N ASP A 838 4.55 6.43 37.34
CA ASP A 838 3.12 6.55 37.64
C ASP A 838 2.23 5.90 36.56
N ALA A 839 1.28 5.08 37.00
CA ALA A 839 0.23 4.51 36.16
C ALA A 839 -0.61 5.59 35.43
N SER A 840 -0.63 6.85 35.88
CA SER A 840 -1.22 7.97 35.13
C SER A 840 -0.52 8.21 33.78
N THR A 841 0.81 8.01 33.69
CA THR A 841 1.54 8.06 32.41
C THR A 841 1.10 6.93 31.49
N TRP A 842 0.95 5.70 32.01
CA TRP A 842 0.40 4.58 31.24
C TRP A 842 -1.02 4.87 30.73
N ARG A 843 -1.91 5.47 31.55
CA ARG A 843 -3.25 5.93 31.11
C ARG A 843 -3.15 6.96 29.99
N ARG A 844 -2.25 7.94 30.15
CA ARG A 844 -2.08 9.06 29.22
C ARG A 844 -1.55 8.60 27.86
N VAL A 845 -0.49 7.77 27.82
CA VAL A 845 0.03 7.21 26.56
C VAL A 845 -1.03 6.33 25.88
N ASN A 846 -1.76 5.47 26.63
CA ASN A 846 -2.82 4.65 26.06
C ASN A 846 -4.00 5.48 25.49
N ARG A 847 -4.38 6.58 26.13
CA ARG A 847 -5.52 7.43 25.73
C ARG A 847 -5.17 8.50 24.68
N GLN A 848 -4.10 9.27 24.88
CA GLN A 848 -3.80 10.47 24.07
C GLN A 848 -2.92 10.19 22.85
N VAL A 849 -2.19 9.07 22.83
CA VAL A 849 -1.26 8.70 21.74
C VAL A 849 -1.67 7.40 21.07
N LYS A 850 -2.06 6.38 21.85
CA LYS A 850 -2.39 5.05 21.31
C LYS A 850 -3.87 4.79 21.08
N TYR A 851 -4.77 5.62 21.58
CA TYR A 851 -6.24 5.51 21.45
C TYR A 851 -6.80 4.10 21.69
N ARG A 852 -6.19 3.31 22.59
CA ARG A 852 -6.39 1.85 22.71
C ARG A 852 -6.86 1.40 24.10
N GLU A 853 -7.10 0.09 24.22
CA GLU A 853 -7.69 -0.58 25.38
C GLU A 853 -6.82 -0.47 26.66
N ASP A 854 -7.50 -0.39 27.81
CA ASP A 854 -6.97 -0.07 29.14
C ASP A 854 -6.49 -1.30 29.96
N PHE A 855 -6.13 -2.37 29.27
CA PHE A 855 -5.37 -3.49 29.84
C PHE A 855 -4.02 -3.70 29.14
N ARG A 856 -3.70 -2.95 28.07
CA ARG A 856 -2.46 -3.21 27.31
C ARG A 856 -1.23 -2.62 28.01
N PRO A 857 -0.23 -3.44 28.38
CA PRO A 857 1.00 -2.94 29.01
C PRO A 857 1.91 -2.19 28.03
N PHE A 858 2.91 -1.52 28.61
CA PHE A 858 4.10 -0.99 27.94
C PHE A 858 5.35 -1.70 28.44
N ALA A 859 6.49 -1.51 27.78
CA ALA A 859 7.75 -2.15 28.15
C ALA A 859 8.67 -1.15 28.89
N PRO A 860 9.37 -1.56 29.96
CA PRO A 860 10.49 -0.80 30.47
C PRO A 860 11.73 -1.01 29.58
N VAL A 861 12.51 0.05 29.37
CA VAL A 861 13.90 -0.01 28.89
C VAL A 861 14.86 0.48 29.97
N VAL A 862 15.98 -0.24 30.16
CA VAL A 862 16.93 -0.04 31.27
C VAL A 862 18.38 -0.30 30.79
N PRO A 863 19.41 0.37 31.34
CA PRO A 863 20.80 -0.03 31.15
C PRO A 863 21.06 -1.44 31.71
N LEU A 864 21.82 -2.26 30.99
CA LEU A 864 22.09 -3.66 31.36
C LEU A 864 22.68 -3.79 32.77
N GLU A 865 23.59 -2.88 33.14
CA GLU A 865 24.22 -2.79 34.47
C GLU A 865 23.25 -2.42 35.61
N HIS A 866 22.03 -2.01 35.29
CA HIS A 866 20.98 -1.67 36.24
C HIS A 866 19.77 -2.61 36.18
N ALA A 867 19.63 -3.44 35.14
CA ALA A 867 18.47 -4.29 34.94
C ALA A 867 18.18 -5.21 36.14
N ALA A 868 19.21 -5.86 36.68
CA ALA A 868 19.10 -6.78 37.81
C ALA A 868 18.68 -6.12 39.15
N ARG A 869 18.72 -4.78 39.26
CA ARG A 869 18.21 -4.01 40.42
C ARG A 869 16.68 -3.89 40.43
N TYR A 870 16.05 -3.95 39.26
CA TYR A 870 14.61 -3.71 39.10
C TYR A 870 13.84 -4.99 38.70
N PHE A 871 14.52 -5.93 38.04
CA PHE A 871 13.93 -7.13 37.47
C PHE A 871 14.65 -8.39 37.93
N GLU A 872 13.91 -9.50 38.00
CA GLU A 872 14.44 -10.86 38.10
C GLU A 872 14.92 -11.31 36.71
N LEU A 873 16.03 -10.70 36.26
CA LEU A 873 16.61 -10.89 34.93
C LEU A 873 18.04 -11.41 35.02
N ASP A 874 18.29 -12.60 34.48
CA ASP A 874 19.61 -13.13 34.17
C ASP A 874 20.08 -12.65 32.79
N GLY A 875 21.21 -11.94 32.76
CA GLY A 875 21.80 -11.43 31.52
C GLY A 875 20.96 -10.34 30.84
N ALA A 876 20.90 -10.41 29.50
CA ALA A 876 20.30 -9.37 28.66
C ALA A 876 18.90 -9.75 28.13
N SER A 877 18.14 -8.73 27.74
CA SER A 877 16.88 -8.83 27.00
C SER A 877 16.79 -7.67 25.99
N PRO A 878 17.61 -7.64 24.92
CA PRO A 878 17.67 -6.48 24.01
C PRO A 878 16.41 -6.27 23.16
N TYR A 879 15.65 -7.33 22.87
CA TYR A 879 14.55 -7.33 21.88
C TYR A 879 13.13 -7.24 22.47
N MET A 880 12.99 -6.98 23.78
CA MET A 880 11.71 -7.10 24.51
C MET A 880 10.96 -8.43 24.27
N LEU A 881 11.69 -9.53 24.09
CA LEU A 881 11.12 -10.87 23.86
C LEU A 881 11.03 -11.72 25.13
N ARG A 882 11.32 -11.16 26.32
CA ARG A 882 11.19 -11.81 27.62
C ARG A 882 10.24 -11.00 28.52
N VAL A 883 9.29 -11.67 29.17
CA VAL A 883 8.45 -11.13 30.26
C VAL A 883 8.97 -11.69 31.57
N VAL A 884 9.54 -10.84 32.43
CA VAL A 884 10.21 -11.24 33.68
C VAL A 884 9.51 -10.64 34.89
N ARG A 885 9.72 -11.17 36.09
CA ARG A 885 9.19 -10.56 37.32
C ARG A 885 9.88 -9.23 37.62
N VAL A 886 9.10 -8.24 38.03
CA VAL A 886 9.58 -7.01 38.65
C VAL A 886 9.82 -7.32 40.14
N ARG A 887 10.98 -6.94 40.66
CA ARG A 887 11.32 -7.17 42.08
C ARG A 887 10.30 -6.44 42.98
N PRO A 888 9.88 -7.00 44.12
CA PRO A 888 8.87 -6.40 44.99
C PRO A 888 9.13 -4.92 45.32
N GLU A 889 10.36 -4.58 45.67
CA GLU A 889 10.86 -3.24 45.98
C GLU A 889 10.87 -2.27 44.77
N ALA A 890 10.85 -2.79 43.54
CA ALA A 890 10.82 -2.00 42.32
C ALA A 890 9.40 -1.73 41.78
N ARG A 891 8.39 -2.53 42.18
CA ARG A 891 7.01 -2.40 41.71
C ARG A 891 6.40 -1.01 41.97
N PRO A 892 6.57 -0.38 43.17
CA PRO A 892 6.07 0.98 43.42
C PRO A 892 6.79 2.07 42.61
N LEU A 893 7.97 1.78 42.06
CA LEU A 893 8.81 2.71 41.30
C LEU A 893 8.53 2.65 39.79
N LEU A 894 7.70 1.71 39.33
CA LEU A 894 7.56 1.32 37.93
C LEU A 894 6.09 1.13 37.50
N GLY A 895 5.16 1.90 38.10
CA GLY A 895 3.71 1.74 37.93
C GLY A 895 3.16 1.96 36.51
N ALA A 896 3.94 2.52 35.57
CA ALA A 896 3.54 2.67 34.17
C ALA A 896 3.95 1.46 33.28
N VAL A 897 4.83 0.59 33.78
CA VAL A 897 5.50 -0.48 33.01
C VAL A 897 5.49 -1.85 33.71
N CYS A 898 5.17 -1.90 35.00
CA CYS A 898 4.81 -3.12 35.71
C CYS A 898 3.40 -3.56 35.32
N HIS A 899 3.25 -4.84 34.97
CA HIS A 899 1.97 -5.50 34.74
C HIS A 899 1.24 -5.77 36.07
N VAL A 900 -0.06 -6.10 35.99
CA VAL A 900 -0.92 -6.38 37.17
C VAL A 900 -0.51 -7.60 38.00
N ASP A 901 0.20 -8.56 37.39
CA ASP A 901 0.75 -9.76 38.03
C ASP A 901 2.15 -9.54 38.65
N GLY A 902 2.70 -8.33 38.54
CA GLY A 902 4.06 -8.00 38.96
C GLY A 902 5.15 -8.39 37.97
N THR A 903 4.82 -8.66 36.69
CA THR A 903 5.81 -8.88 35.61
C THR A 903 6.04 -7.63 34.75
N ALA A 904 7.04 -7.65 33.87
CA ALA A 904 7.27 -6.61 32.87
C ALA A 904 8.03 -7.19 31.65
N ARG A 905 7.76 -6.65 30.45
CA ARG A 905 8.40 -7.08 29.20
C ARG A 905 9.67 -6.26 28.89
N VAL A 906 10.78 -6.61 29.55
CA VAL A 906 11.98 -5.76 29.67
C VAL A 906 12.80 -5.65 28.38
N GLN A 907 13.27 -4.44 28.09
CA GLN A 907 14.37 -4.15 27.17
C GLN A 907 15.66 -3.76 27.93
N THR A 908 16.80 -4.34 27.57
CA THR A 908 18.13 -3.92 28.07
C THR A 908 18.97 -3.24 26.99
N VAL A 909 19.50 -2.05 27.28
CA VAL A 909 20.46 -1.35 26.40
C VAL A 909 21.86 -1.26 27.01
N THR A 910 22.86 -1.00 26.18
CA THR A 910 24.26 -0.83 26.60
C THR A 910 24.88 0.37 25.88
N ALA A 911 25.96 0.94 26.42
CA ALA A 911 26.73 1.99 25.76
C ALA A 911 27.23 1.60 24.36
N ARG A 912 27.40 0.30 24.06
CA ARG A 912 27.80 -0.20 22.74
C ARG A 912 26.62 -0.35 21.76
N SER A 913 25.43 -0.72 22.24
CA SER A 913 24.27 -0.95 21.36
C SER A 913 23.48 0.32 21.08
N HIS A 914 23.23 1.16 22.08
CA HIS A 914 22.50 2.41 21.93
C HIS A 914 23.12 3.52 22.81
N PRO A 915 24.23 4.16 22.40
CA PRO A 915 24.96 5.11 23.25
C PRO A 915 24.11 6.32 23.69
N ARG A 916 23.28 6.88 22.80
CA ARG A 916 22.39 8.01 23.12
C ARG A 916 21.31 7.63 24.14
N TRP A 917 20.67 6.48 23.97
CA TRP A 917 19.68 5.96 24.94
C TRP A 917 20.31 5.58 26.27
N HIS A 918 21.50 4.97 26.24
CA HIS A 918 22.24 4.61 27.44
C HIS A 918 22.55 5.86 28.27
N ARG A 919 23.07 6.93 27.64
CA ARG A 919 23.29 8.21 28.33
C ARG A 919 21.98 8.87 28.78
N LEU A 920 20.92 8.83 27.98
CA LEU A 920 19.60 9.37 28.34
C LEU A 920 19.02 8.66 29.58
N LEU A 921 19.12 7.33 29.66
CA LEU A 921 18.64 6.55 30.82
C LEU A 921 19.42 6.87 32.09
N HIS A 922 20.73 7.11 31.99
CA HIS A 922 21.53 7.60 33.11
C HIS A 922 21.10 9.02 33.54
N LEU A 923 20.93 9.95 32.59
CA LEU A 923 20.44 11.32 32.87
C LEU A 923 19.02 11.35 33.48
N VAL A 924 18.12 10.48 33.01
CA VAL A 924 16.80 10.29 33.63
C VAL A 924 16.94 9.68 35.02
N GLY A 925 17.84 8.72 35.22
CA GLY A 925 18.17 8.17 36.54
C GLY A 925 18.67 9.23 37.53
N GLU A 926 19.51 10.17 37.08
CA GLU A 926 19.98 11.34 37.83
C GLU A 926 18.82 12.28 38.23
N ARG A 927 17.71 12.31 37.47
CA ARG A 927 16.54 13.18 37.72
C ARG A 927 15.41 12.53 38.51
N ILE A 928 15.06 11.28 38.23
CA ILE A 928 13.90 10.59 38.84
C ILE A 928 14.26 9.46 39.81
N GLY A 929 15.56 9.22 40.04
CA GLY A 929 16.07 8.16 40.92
C GLY A 929 16.00 6.74 40.33
N VAL A 930 15.53 6.61 39.10
CA VAL A 930 15.26 5.34 38.40
C VAL A 930 15.75 5.46 36.94
N PRO A 931 16.84 4.77 36.55
CA PRO A 931 17.36 4.81 35.18
C PRO A 931 16.56 3.85 34.27
N VAL A 932 15.24 4.06 34.20
CA VAL A 932 14.30 3.28 33.40
C VAL A 932 13.41 4.26 32.64
N LEU A 933 13.00 3.88 31.43
CA LEU A 933 11.97 4.59 30.67
C LEU A 933 10.87 3.62 30.24
N LEU A 934 9.65 4.14 30.08
CA LEU A 934 8.62 3.47 29.30
C LEU A 934 9.01 3.57 27.82
N ASN A 935 9.15 2.44 27.13
CA ASN A 935 9.30 2.36 25.68
C ASN A 935 8.05 1.68 25.05
N THR A 936 7.57 2.24 23.94
CA THR A 936 6.52 1.66 23.11
C THR A 936 6.75 2.01 21.63
N SER A 937 6.04 1.32 20.72
CA SER A 937 6.12 1.54 19.27
C SER A 937 5.84 2.99 18.87
N PHE A 938 6.44 3.53 17.80
CA PHE A 938 6.10 4.85 17.27
C PHE A 938 5.05 4.74 16.15
N ASN A 939 3.78 4.91 16.52
CA ASN A 939 2.58 4.76 15.69
C ASN A 939 1.31 5.21 16.44
N ARG A 940 0.18 5.40 15.74
CA ARG A 940 -1.16 5.55 16.37
C ARG A 940 -1.92 4.21 16.35
N ARG A 941 -3.21 4.21 16.72
CA ARG A 941 -4.06 3.01 16.70
C ARG A 941 -4.27 2.54 15.26
N GLY A 942 -4.07 1.24 15.03
CA GLY A 942 -4.26 0.64 13.71
C GLY A 942 -3.13 0.88 12.73
N GLU A 943 -2.07 1.58 13.11
CA GLU A 943 -0.94 1.88 12.22
C GLU A 943 0.26 0.93 12.43
N PRO A 944 1.04 0.64 11.38
CA PRO A 944 2.42 0.14 11.45
C PRO A 944 3.36 1.14 12.14
N LEU A 945 4.59 0.74 12.48
CA LEU A 945 5.64 1.70 12.91
C LEU A 945 5.84 2.77 11.84
N VAL A 946 6.09 4.02 12.21
CA VAL A 946 6.48 5.07 11.24
C VAL A 946 7.81 4.71 10.58
N GLU A 947 7.91 4.91 9.27
CA GLU A 947 9.13 4.63 8.52
C GLU A 947 9.93 5.89 8.23
N THR A 948 9.29 6.91 7.64
CA THR A 948 9.92 8.16 7.20
C THR A 948 9.93 9.27 8.28
N PRO A 949 10.85 10.26 8.15
CA PRO A 949 10.84 11.48 8.98
C PRO A 949 9.51 12.26 8.95
N LEU A 950 8.81 12.27 7.80
CA LEU A 950 7.55 12.98 7.64
C LEU A 950 6.40 12.30 8.41
N GLU A 951 6.34 10.97 8.41
CA GLU A 951 5.38 10.23 9.24
C GLU A 951 5.61 10.47 10.74
N ALA A 952 6.87 10.56 11.18
CA ALA A 952 7.19 10.87 12.57
C ALA A 952 6.68 12.26 12.98
N LEU A 953 6.83 13.26 12.11
CA LEU A 953 6.26 14.60 12.30
C LEU A 953 4.72 14.60 12.27
N ASP A 954 4.10 13.79 11.41
CA ASP A 954 2.64 13.68 11.33
C ASP A 954 2.02 12.92 12.51
N VAL A 955 2.76 12.03 13.17
CA VAL A 955 2.37 11.47 14.46
C VAL A 955 2.63 12.46 15.61
N LEU A 956 3.72 13.24 15.58
CA LEU A 956 3.95 14.33 16.56
C LEU A 956 2.80 15.34 16.55
N LEU A 957 2.43 15.84 15.37
CA LEU A 957 1.39 16.85 15.19
C LEU A 957 -0.02 16.25 15.37
N GLY A 958 -0.24 15.01 14.93
CA GLY A 958 -1.51 14.31 14.94
C GLY A 958 -1.81 13.47 16.19
N SER A 959 -1.02 13.53 17.26
CA SER A 959 -1.27 12.81 18.52
C SER A 959 -0.80 13.58 19.76
N GLY A 960 -1.07 13.06 20.96
CA GLY A 960 -0.62 13.64 22.24
C GLY A 960 0.86 13.44 22.55
N LEU A 961 1.75 13.66 21.57
CA LEU A 961 3.19 13.76 21.79
C LEU A 961 3.57 15.22 22.08
N ASP A 962 4.41 15.41 23.08
CA ASP A 962 4.87 16.73 23.55
C ASP A 962 6.15 17.17 22.80
N ALA A 963 6.98 16.21 22.38
CA ALA A 963 8.18 16.43 21.59
C ALA A 963 8.54 15.21 20.72
N LEU A 964 9.49 15.39 19.81
CA LEU A 964 10.08 14.37 18.96
C LEU A 964 11.60 14.61 18.86
N VAL A 965 12.41 13.60 19.16
CA VAL A 965 13.81 13.54 18.72
C VAL A 965 13.83 12.92 17.32
N LEU A 966 14.28 13.70 16.34
CA LEU A 966 14.38 13.32 14.93
C LEU A 966 15.84 13.44 14.49
N GLU A 967 16.57 12.33 14.53
CA GLU A 967 18.04 12.30 14.48
C GLU A 967 18.65 13.34 15.44
N ASP A 968 19.34 14.37 14.93
CA ASP A 968 19.98 15.43 15.72
C ASP A 968 19.10 16.67 15.92
N ARG A 969 17.78 16.56 15.75
CA ARG A 969 16.81 17.64 15.91
C ARG A 969 15.80 17.34 17.01
N LEU A 970 15.67 18.22 17.99
CA LEU A 970 14.56 18.21 18.94
C LEU A 970 13.44 19.08 18.37
N VAL A 971 12.34 18.43 18.01
CA VAL A 971 11.18 19.02 17.38
C VAL A 971 10.03 19.08 18.37
N ARG A 972 9.38 20.23 18.49
CA ARG A 972 8.22 20.44 19.35
C ARG A 972 7.06 21.01 18.51
N PRO A 973 5.79 20.67 18.81
CA PRO A 973 4.67 21.42 18.26
C PRO A 973 4.79 22.88 18.69
N ARG A 974 4.54 23.83 17.78
CA ARG A 974 4.36 25.24 18.17
C ARG A 974 3.18 25.35 19.13
N ALA A 975 3.25 26.32 20.04
CA ALA A 975 2.05 26.76 20.74
C ALA A 975 0.99 27.16 19.71
N PRO A 976 -0.25 26.63 19.78
CA PRO A 976 -1.30 27.04 18.86
C PRO A 976 -1.60 28.52 19.06
N ALA A 977 -1.70 29.26 17.96
CA ALA A 977 -2.05 30.67 18.00
C ALA A 977 -3.44 30.88 18.60
N GLU A 978 -3.68 32.06 19.17
CA GLU A 978 -5.04 32.46 19.56
C GLU A 978 -5.97 32.40 18.34
N ILE A 979 -7.15 31.82 18.52
CA ILE A 979 -8.15 31.75 17.47
C ILE A 979 -8.79 33.12 17.32
N GLY A 980 -8.33 33.87 16.34
CA GLY A 980 -8.97 35.10 15.87
C GLY A 980 -10.26 34.85 15.09
N PRO A 981 -11.07 35.89 14.83
CA PRO A 981 -12.34 35.76 14.11
C PRO A 981 -12.15 35.29 12.66
N ASP A 982 -11.06 35.64 12.00
CA ASP A 982 -10.81 35.26 10.59
C ASP A 982 -10.35 33.81 10.42
N ALA A 983 -10.13 33.08 11.52
CA ALA A 983 -9.68 31.69 11.47
C ALA A 983 -10.75 30.77 10.86
N ARG A 984 -10.34 29.93 9.91
CA ARG A 984 -11.09 28.73 9.51
C ARG A 984 -10.69 27.57 10.42
N LEU A 985 -11.67 26.82 10.92
CA LEU A 985 -11.44 25.69 11.83
C LEU A 985 -12.06 24.41 11.28
N ARG A 986 -11.46 23.27 11.61
CA ARG A 986 -12.09 21.95 11.48
C ARG A 986 -11.90 21.10 12.73
N LEU A 987 -12.82 20.18 12.98
CA LEU A 987 -12.66 19.16 14.01
C LEU A 987 -11.44 18.26 13.68
N ALA A 988 -10.74 17.79 14.70
CA ALA A 988 -9.67 16.82 14.50
C ALA A 988 -10.22 15.47 13.99
N PRO A 989 -9.48 14.73 13.11
CA PRO A 989 -9.98 13.51 12.49
C PRO A 989 -10.58 12.51 13.48
N GLY A 990 -11.77 12.00 13.16
CA GLY A 990 -12.50 11.03 13.99
C GLY A 990 -13.35 11.63 15.12
N LEU A 991 -13.30 12.95 15.35
CA LEU A 991 -14.29 13.66 16.17
C LEU A 991 -15.56 13.94 15.36
N ARG A 992 -16.68 14.05 16.07
CA ARG A 992 -17.96 14.60 15.61
C ARG A 992 -18.56 15.45 16.73
N LEU A 993 -19.20 16.55 16.35
CA LEU A 993 -20.05 17.31 17.26
C LEU A 993 -21.44 16.66 17.29
N ARG A 994 -21.92 16.29 18.47
CA ARG A 994 -23.29 15.79 18.72
C ARG A 994 -24.10 16.80 19.53
N SER A 995 -25.41 16.76 19.32
CA SER A 995 -26.43 17.46 20.09
C SER A 995 -27.38 16.43 20.67
N GLU A 996 -27.64 16.50 21.98
CA GLU A 996 -28.65 15.69 22.65
C GLU A 996 -29.60 16.63 23.42
N LEU A 997 -30.92 16.42 23.26
CA LEU A 997 -31.96 17.23 23.91
C LEU A 997 -32.36 16.56 25.23
N GLY A 998 -32.09 17.22 26.35
CA GLY A 998 -32.38 16.70 27.68
C GLY A 998 -32.77 17.80 28.66
N GLY A 999 -33.81 17.58 29.46
CA GLY A 999 -34.22 18.50 30.54
C GLY A 999 -34.64 19.91 30.10
N GLY A 1000 -34.88 20.14 28.80
CA GLY A 1000 -35.21 21.46 28.25
C GLY A 1000 -34.03 22.26 27.69
N ALA A 1001 -32.82 21.69 27.61
CA ALA A 1001 -31.64 22.30 26.99
C ALA A 1001 -30.99 21.39 25.94
N GLU A 1002 -30.27 21.98 24.98
CA GLU A 1002 -29.43 21.26 24.01
C GLU A 1002 -28.02 21.07 24.58
N ALA A 1003 -27.67 19.83 24.94
CA ALA A 1003 -26.33 19.47 25.37
C ALA A 1003 -25.45 19.19 24.13
N CYS A 1004 -24.56 20.13 23.80
CA CYS A 1004 -23.59 19.98 22.72
C CYS A 1004 -22.31 19.31 23.22
N THR A 1005 -21.86 18.25 22.53
CA THR A 1005 -20.71 17.44 22.97
C THR A 1005 -19.83 17.05 21.78
N LEU A 1006 -18.52 17.30 21.89
CA LEU A 1006 -17.51 16.76 20.98
C LEU A 1006 -17.17 15.33 21.40
N GLN A 1007 -17.47 14.36 20.53
CA GLN A 1007 -17.30 12.92 20.78
C GLN A 1007 -16.52 12.27 19.63
N GLY A 1008 -15.65 11.31 19.91
CA GLY A 1008 -14.87 10.61 18.89
C GLY A 1008 -14.15 9.38 19.43
N SER A 1009 -13.72 8.51 18.53
CA SER A 1009 -13.11 7.23 18.90
C SER A 1009 -11.81 7.41 19.71
N GLY A 1010 -11.82 6.98 20.98
CA GLY A 1010 -10.66 7.04 21.87
C GLY A 1010 -10.41 8.37 22.58
N ARG A 1011 -11.28 9.38 22.42
CA ARG A 1011 -11.21 10.66 23.17
C ARG A 1011 -12.29 10.73 24.25
N ALA A 1012 -12.04 11.53 25.29
CA ALA A 1012 -13.08 11.88 26.25
C ALA A 1012 -14.13 12.79 25.58
N ALA A 1013 -15.40 12.56 25.90
CA ALA A 1013 -16.50 13.40 25.45
C ALA A 1013 -16.39 14.79 26.10
N GLN A 1014 -16.18 15.82 25.28
CA GLN A 1014 -16.01 17.20 25.77
C GLN A 1014 -17.30 17.98 25.54
N VAL A 1015 -18.00 18.31 26.62
CA VAL A 1015 -19.17 19.21 26.56
C VAL A 1015 -18.69 20.61 26.17
N VAL A 1016 -19.44 21.26 25.28
CA VAL A 1016 -19.17 22.61 24.77
C VAL A 1016 -20.44 23.47 24.86
N PRO A 1017 -20.34 24.79 25.09
CA PRO A 1017 -21.48 25.70 25.04
C PRO A 1017 -22.19 25.64 23.67
N ALA A 1018 -23.52 25.82 23.65
CA ALA A 1018 -24.32 25.75 22.43
C ALA A 1018 -23.91 26.80 21.39
N GLU A 1019 -23.42 27.95 21.84
CA GLU A 1019 -22.92 29.04 20.98
C GLU A 1019 -21.56 28.66 20.35
N VAL A 1020 -20.67 28.02 21.11
CA VAL A 1020 -19.42 27.46 20.57
C VAL A 1020 -19.73 26.36 19.55
N ALA A 1021 -20.71 25.51 19.84
CA ALA A 1021 -21.19 24.48 18.92
C ALA A 1021 -21.84 25.06 17.65
N ALA A 1022 -22.51 26.21 17.72
CA ALA A 1022 -23.04 26.92 16.56
C ALA A 1022 -21.92 27.42 15.64
N VAL A 1023 -20.90 28.09 16.20
CA VAL A 1023 -19.72 28.56 15.45
C VAL A 1023 -18.97 27.39 14.81
N LEU A 1024 -18.75 26.29 15.55
CA LEU A 1024 -18.12 25.08 15.01
C LEU A 1024 -18.93 24.45 13.86
N ARG A 1025 -20.26 24.48 13.92
CA ARG A 1025 -21.12 24.02 12.80
C ARG A 1025 -21.05 24.92 11.56
N VAL A 1026 -20.55 26.15 11.65
CA VAL A 1026 -20.24 26.98 10.46
C VAL A 1026 -18.83 26.69 9.96
N CYS A 1027 -17.86 26.57 10.86
CA CYS A 1027 -16.46 26.25 10.53
C CYS A 1027 -16.31 24.89 9.81
N GLU A 1028 -17.00 23.84 10.27
CA GLU A 1028 -17.01 22.52 9.63
C GLU A 1028 -17.58 22.54 8.19
N ARG A 1029 -18.42 23.54 7.87
CA ARG A 1029 -18.94 23.78 6.50
C ARG A 1029 -18.03 24.67 5.65
N GLY A 1030 -16.81 24.96 6.12
CA GLY A 1030 -15.78 25.73 5.41
C GLY A 1030 -15.71 27.23 5.79
N GLY A 1031 -16.63 27.70 6.64
CA GLY A 1031 -16.68 29.07 7.09
C GLY A 1031 -15.57 29.45 8.09
N THR A 1032 -15.51 30.74 8.37
CA THR A 1032 -14.69 31.37 9.40
C THR A 1032 -15.40 31.42 10.75
N VAL A 1033 -14.64 31.69 11.81
CA VAL A 1033 -15.20 31.98 13.14
C VAL A 1033 -16.07 33.25 13.12
N ALA A 1034 -15.73 34.26 12.32
CA ALA A 1034 -16.48 35.49 12.12
C ALA A 1034 -17.89 35.22 11.56
N GLU A 1035 -17.99 34.42 10.49
CA GLU A 1035 -19.28 34.00 9.92
C GLU A 1035 -20.10 33.17 10.92
N GLY A 1036 -19.43 32.31 11.71
CA GLY A 1036 -20.07 31.55 12.78
C GLY A 1036 -20.63 32.43 13.90
N LEU A 1037 -19.93 33.49 14.30
CA LEU A 1037 -20.38 34.46 15.29
C LEU A 1037 -21.55 35.29 14.74
N ALA A 1038 -21.44 35.80 13.52
CA ALA A 1038 -22.48 36.58 12.86
C ALA A 1038 -23.78 35.79 12.64
N ALA A 1039 -23.69 34.46 12.48
CA ALA A 1039 -24.85 33.57 12.33
C ALA A 1039 -25.72 33.43 13.60
N SER A 1040 -25.32 33.99 14.74
CA SER A 1040 -26.13 34.00 15.97
C SER A 1040 -25.87 35.24 16.83
N PRO A 1041 -26.87 36.12 17.05
CA PRO A 1041 -26.72 37.27 17.96
C PRO A 1041 -26.28 36.90 19.38
N ALA A 1042 -26.64 35.70 19.86
CA ALA A 1042 -26.21 35.18 21.16
C ALA A 1042 -24.73 34.73 21.16
N ALA A 1043 -24.21 34.27 20.02
CA ALA A 1043 -22.79 33.96 19.87
C ALA A 1043 -21.94 35.22 19.75
N GLU A 1044 -22.36 36.20 18.94
CA GLU A 1044 -21.68 37.49 18.82
C GLU A 1044 -21.65 38.25 20.16
N ALA A 1045 -22.76 38.28 20.90
CA ALA A 1045 -22.80 38.85 22.27
C ALA A 1045 -21.88 38.13 23.27
N ARG A 1046 -21.37 36.92 22.93
CA ARG A 1046 -20.45 36.12 23.73
C ARG A 1046 -19.07 35.92 23.05
N ARG A 1047 -18.75 36.71 22.02
CA ARG A 1047 -17.52 36.61 21.19
C ARG A 1047 -16.27 36.25 21.98
N SER A 1048 -15.90 37.04 23.00
CA SER A 1048 -14.68 36.81 23.80
C SER A 1048 -14.64 35.43 24.49
N MET A 1049 -15.77 34.99 25.09
CA MET A 1049 -15.90 33.65 25.67
C MET A 1049 -15.69 32.56 24.61
N ILE A 1050 -16.23 32.76 23.41
CA ILE A 1050 -16.16 31.78 22.31
C ILE A 1050 -14.73 31.68 21.75
N LEU A 1051 -14.05 32.81 21.48
CA LEU A 1051 -12.67 32.80 21.01
C LEU A 1051 -11.73 32.13 22.03
N SER A 1052 -11.95 32.35 23.33
CA SER A 1052 -11.24 31.66 24.41
C SER A 1052 -11.50 30.15 24.41
N TRP A 1053 -12.77 29.72 24.27
CA TRP A 1053 -13.14 28.31 24.15
C TRP A 1053 -12.54 27.63 22.91
N LEU A 1054 -12.57 28.29 21.76
CA LEU A 1054 -11.99 27.76 20.52
C LEU A 1054 -10.47 27.65 20.61
N THR A 1055 -9.81 28.63 21.24
CA THR A 1055 -8.37 28.57 21.54
C THR A 1055 -8.03 27.43 22.50
N ALA A 1056 -8.81 27.22 23.56
CA ALA A 1056 -8.63 26.09 24.47
C ALA A 1056 -8.85 24.72 23.77
N LEU A 1057 -9.86 24.60 22.92
CA LEU A 1057 -10.13 23.38 22.15
C LEU A 1057 -9.08 23.14 21.04
N HIS A 1058 -8.49 24.20 20.48
CA HIS A 1058 -7.33 24.09 19.57
C HIS A 1058 -6.07 23.65 20.33
N GLY A 1059 -5.82 24.22 21.52
CA GLY A 1059 -4.76 23.80 22.46
C GLY A 1059 -4.85 22.32 22.84
N GLN A 1060 -6.06 21.85 23.16
CA GLN A 1060 -6.35 20.44 23.43
C GLN A 1060 -6.42 19.57 22.15
N ARG A 1061 -6.07 20.12 20.99
CA ARG A 1061 -6.10 19.49 19.66
C ARG A 1061 -7.43 18.79 19.33
N TYR A 1062 -8.57 19.32 19.81
CA TYR A 1062 -9.90 18.97 19.31
C TYR A 1062 -10.23 19.70 18.00
N LEU A 1063 -9.61 20.86 17.79
CA LEU A 1063 -9.71 21.68 16.58
C LEU A 1063 -8.35 21.80 15.89
N ASN A 1064 -8.37 21.86 14.57
CA ASN A 1064 -7.26 22.31 13.74
C ASN A 1064 -7.63 23.66 13.13
N ALA A 1065 -6.75 24.66 13.24
CA ALA A 1065 -6.77 25.79 12.33
C ALA A 1065 -6.45 25.31 10.91
N VAL A 1066 -7.27 25.71 9.94
CA VAL A 1066 -7.02 25.50 8.51
C VAL A 1066 -6.33 26.77 8.02
N ALA A 1067 -5.06 26.65 7.61
CA ALA A 1067 -4.39 27.74 6.93
C ALA A 1067 -5.13 28.06 5.63
N ASP A 1068 -5.36 29.35 5.37
CA ASP A 1068 -5.88 29.82 4.08
C ASP A 1068 -4.87 29.40 3.01
N ALA A 1069 -5.33 28.69 1.97
CA ALA A 1069 -4.46 28.16 0.94
C ALA A 1069 -4.00 29.30 0.00
N ARG A 1070 -2.74 29.70 0.16
CA ARG A 1070 -1.97 30.60 -0.71
C ARG A 1070 -0.58 30.02 -0.92
#